data_AF-A0A388PIG6-F1
#
_entry.id   AF-A0A388PIG6-F1
#
_cell.length_a   1.000
_cell.length_b   1.000
_cell.length_c   1.000
_cell.angle_alpha   90.00
_cell.angle_beta   90.00
_cell.angle_gamma   90.00
#
_symmetry.space_group_name_H-M   'P 1'
#
loop_
_entity.id
_entity.type
_entity.pdbx_description
1 polymer ?
#
loop_
_entity_poly.entity_id
_entity_poly.type
_entity_poly.pdbx_seq_one_letter_code
_entity_poly.pdbx_strand_id
1 'polypeptide(L)'
;MKRLLTLLLLGYLWLTPLADAASHTKVDLVNLTPDIRPGQKAMVAVRFVCDDHFHIYWKNPGDAGQNPTIEWQDAAGTTSGPLLYPGPKMLDQKGIYNFVHEYETLLLLELTIPATATGELNLKAKVEWLECDDKGCYPFDKEVSLKLKVGPGNAAVKHDPKLYGDLRPIVRASYTVKADTLTVTPPAEAKLVLSKVWFPERGVLSPEGVFKQKQDATTKSFSLKDATEKLETGPVVFAAQDTSGTWHRVEALPAAGSTTPAPANTTKETPKGNSAWLPWSPEAEAKALAAGQTVYIDFTAEWCATCQINKRVYKHDVVAAAFADKGVVLMKADWTKKDAVIAAELTKYGRSGVPCNVFLKQGAPTALLSEVISDDEVLAALSAISAGKEYRAANESHGYVVWLLLAFGGGALLNLMPCVFPVIGLKVLGFAREAGADRGVVIRNGLLYSLGVVLSFLALGGVILALKAGGNSVGWGFQMQSPGFVLGTCVLMVTLGLSLAGVFEIGTGLAGTAAGAEPQGGASGAFFSGVLATAVATPCTAPGLGAALGFALDKDRASGETLLFFVVIGLGMAIPYLLLSIFPKLTNLLPRPGEWMETLKQAMAFPLFAYALYLLWVLNSQVEDRGWVRDASLGLAVLATACWIWGRWGAPHRTDRERLIGKTSAVLLYVLTLAHLYWYLP
;
A
#
# COMPACT_ATOMS: atom_id res chain seq x y z
N MET A 1 28.29 9.20 33.30
CA MET A 1 28.61 8.21 32.25
C MET A 1 28.01 6.83 32.52
N LYS A 2 28.31 6.13 33.64
CA LYS A 2 27.62 4.88 34.02
C LYS A 2 26.09 5.02 34.00
N ARG A 3 25.54 6.06 34.64
CA ARG A 3 24.09 6.35 34.66
C ARG A 3 23.46 6.61 33.28
N LEU A 4 24.21 7.14 32.30
CA LEU A 4 23.72 7.39 30.94
C LEU A 4 23.71 6.10 30.12
N LEU A 5 24.75 5.25 30.29
CA LEU A 5 24.81 3.91 29.69
C LEU A 5 23.69 3.02 30.25
N THR A 6 23.40 3.13 31.56
CA THR A 6 22.29 2.42 32.21
C THR A 6 20.93 2.92 31.71
N LEU A 7 20.74 4.22 31.49
CA LEU A 7 19.52 4.78 30.90
C LEU A 7 19.34 4.39 29.42
N LEU A 8 20.43 4.29 28.64
CA LEU A 8 20.41 3.81 27.26
C LEU A 8 20.12 2.31 27.17
N LEU A 9 20.68 1.49 28.07
CA LEU A 9 20.34 0.07 28.21
C LEU A 9 18.90 -0.13 28.69
N LEU A 10 18.38 0.72 29.58
CA LEU A 10 16.97 0.71 29.95
C LEU A 10 16.07 1.16 28.78
N GLY A 11 16.47 2.16 27.99
CA GLY A 11 15.76 2.53 26.76
C GLY A 11 15.76 1.42 25.72
N TYR A 12 16.85 0.66 25.63
CA TYR A 12 16.96 -0.55 24.79
C TYR A 12 16.14 -1.74 25.34
N LEU A 13 15.91 -1.83 26.66
CA LEU A 13 14.97 -2.78 27.24
C LEU A 13 13.50 -2.37 27.04
N TRP A 14 13.19 -1.07 26.92
CA TRP A 14 11.87 -0.56 26.51
C TRP A 14 11.57 -0.78 25.02
N LEU A 15 12.58 -1.12 24.22
CA LEU A 15 12.46 -1.60 22.84
C LEU A 15 12.08 -3.09 22.77
N THR A 16 11.90 -3.78 23.90
CA THR A 16 11.17 -5.06 23.88
C THR A 16 9.70 -4.78 23.57
N PRO A 17 9.05 -5.58 22.70
CA PRO A 17 7.70 -5.29 22.23
C PRO A 17 6.73 -5.33 23.41
N LEU A 18 6.39 -4.15 23.93
CA LEU A 18 5.22 -3.98 24.78
C LEU A 18 4.00 -3.97 23.87
N ALA A 19 3.36 -5.13 23.85
CA ALA A 19 2.03 -5.46 23.37
C ALA A 19 1.77 -5.24 21.86
N ASP A 20 1.43 -6.34 21.19
CA ASP A 20 0.47 -6.34 20.08
C ASP A 20 -0.63 -5.31 20.35
N ALA A 21 -1.13 -4.65 19.30
CA ALA A 21 -2.51 -4.18 19.34
C ALA A 21 -3.36 -5.43 19.60
N ALA A 22 -3.73 -5.64 20.86
CA ALA A 22 -4.39 -6.85 21.28
C ALA A 22 -5.69 -6.95 20.49
N SER A 23 -5.76 -7.95 19.63
CA SER A 23 -7.01 -8.31 18.96
C SER A 23 -8.13 -8.36 20.00
N HIS A 24 -9.25 -7.72 19.69
CA HIS A 24 -10.47 -7.83 20.50
C HIS A 24 -11.17 -9.17 20.29
N THR A 25 -10.64 -9.99 19.38
CA THR A 25 -11.06 -11.37 19.15
C THR A 25 -9.96 -12.36 19.54
N LYS A 26 -10.24 -13.20 20.52
CA LYS A 26 -9.34 -14.31 20.87
C LYS A 26 -9.59 -15.49 19.96
N VAL A 27 -8.53 -15.98 19.32
CA VAL A 27 -8.60 -17.10 18.38
C VAL A 27 -7.73 -18.25 18.85
N ASP A 28 -8.33 -19.44 19.00
CA ASP A 28 -7.64 -20.67 19.36
C ASP A 28 -8.19 -21.87 18.55
N LEU A 29 -7.37 -22.91 18.37
CA LEU A 29 -7.86 -24.20 17.90
C LEU A 29 -8.34 -25.05 19.07
N VAL A 30 -9.52 -25.63 18.94
CA VAL A 30 -10.14 -26.47 19.99
C VAL A 30 -10.39 -27.86 19.43
N ASN A 31 -9.93 -28.87 20.16
CA ASN A 31 -10.28 -30.25 19.86
C ASN A 31 -11.68 -30.55 20.38
N LEU A 32 -12.58 -30.94 19.47
CA LEU A 32 -13.95 -31.28 19.78
C LEU A 32 -14.18 -32.80 19.86
N THR A 33 -13.14 -33.57 19.53
CA THR A 33 -13.12 -35.03 19.59
C THR A 33 -12.02 -35.49 20.55
N PRO A 34 -12.31 -35.65 21.85
CA PRO A 34 -11.28 -36.02 22.85
C PRO A 34 -10.53 -37.33 22.54
N ASP A 35 -11.14 -38.21 21.75
CA ASP A 35 -10.76 -39.61 21.59
C ASP A 35 -10.61 -40.00 20.11
N ILE A 36 -9.42 -39.75 19.52
CA ILE A 36 -9.16 -39.91 18.08
C ILE A 36 -8.45 -41.23 17.79
N ARG A 37 -8.94 -41.98 16.78
CA ARG A 37 -8.28 -43.21 16.30
C ARG A 37 -7.58 -42.98 14.95
N PRO A 38 -6.50 -43.72 14.66
CA PRO A 38 -5.86 -43.67 13.35
C PRO A 38 -6.87 -44.04 12.25
N GLY A 39 -6.86 -43.31 11.13
CA GLY A 39 -7.76 -43.55 10.00
C GLY A 39 -9.20 -43.03 10.18
N GLN A 40 -9.54 -42.40 11.30
CA GLN A 40 -10.87 -41.83 11.53
C GLN A 40 -10.92 -40.32 11.27
N LYS A 41 -12.15 -39.78 11.20
CA LYS A 41 -12.39 -38.35 11.18
C LYS A 41 -12.36 -37.78 12.60
N ALA A 42 -11.72 -36.63 12.78
CA ALA A 42 -11.75 -35.84 13.99
C ALA A 42 -12.39 -34.48 13.69
N MET A 43 -13.25 -34.00 14.58
CA MET A 43 -13.76 -32.64 14.54
C MET A 43 -12.88 -31.73 15.36
N VAL A 44 -12.45 -30.63 14.75
CA VAL A 44 -11.80 -29.51 15.42
C VAL A 44 -12.57 -28.23 15.10
N ALA A 45 -12.34 -27.19 15.89
CA ALA A 45 -12.87 -25.87 15.60
C ALA A 45 -11.81 -24.80 15.72
N VAL A 46 -11.94 -23.78 14.88
CA VAL A 46 -11.37 -22.47 15.14
C VAL A 46 -12.38 -21.73 16.01
N ARG A 47 -12.02 -21.50 17.27
CA ARG A 47 -12.83 -20.76 18.22
C ARG A 47 -12.45 -19.29 18.16
N PHE A 48 -13.42 -18.45 17.84
CA PHE A 48 -13.34 -17.00 17.96
C PHE A 48 -14.13 -16.56 19.19
N VAL A 49 -13.54 -15.74 20.05
CA VAL A 49 -14.22 -15.10 21.18
C VAL A 49 -14.05 -13.60 21.02
N CYS A 50 -15.08 -12.94 20.52
CA CYS A 50 -15.10 -11.48 20.32
C CYS A 50 -15.46 -10.78 21.64
N ASP A 51 -14.77 -9.68 21.94
CA ASP A 51 -15.17 -8.73 22.97
C ASP A 51 -16.54 -8.09 22.62
N ASP A 52 -17.20 -7.49 23.61
CA ASP A 52 -18.48 -6.82 23.41
C ASP A 52 -18.40 -5.77 22.28
N HIS A 53 -19.44 -5.73 21.43
CA HIS A 53 -19.56 -4.88 20.25
C HIS A 53 -18.66 -5.24 19.05
N PHE A 54 -17.77 -6.22 19.17
CA PHE A 54 -17.00 -6.73 18.05
C PHE A 54 -17.69 -7.92 17.38
N HIS A 55 -17.49 -8.02 16.07
CA HIS A 55 -17.99 -9.13 15.28
C HIS A 55 -17.01 -9.56 14.19
N ILE A 56 -17.14 -10.81 13.76
CA ILE A 56 -16.48 -11.37 12.59
C ILE A 56 -17.51 -11.71 11.51
N TYR A 57 -17.07 -11.87 10.27
CA TYR A 57 -18.00 -12.13 9.16
C TYR A 57 -18.31 -13.61 8.98
N TRP A 58 -19.51 -13.87 8.50
CA TRP A 58 -19.93 -15.19 8.04
C TRP A 58 -19.33 -15.51 6.66
N LYS A 59 -19.53 -16.74 6.18
CA LYS A 59 -19.06 -17.24 4.87
C LYS A 59 -19.40 -16.30 3.71
N ASN A 60 -20.62 -15.78 3.70
CA ASN A 60 -21.02 -14.67 2.84
C ASN A 60 -21.03 -13.41 3.73
N PRO A 61 -20.14 -12.42 3.53
CA PRO A 61 -20.02 -11.29 4.45
C PRO A 61 -21.17 -10.28 4.33
N GLY A 62 -21.88 -10.26 3.19
CA GLY A 62 -22.91 -9.25 2.89
C GLY A 62 -22.37 -8.11 2.04
N ASP A 63 -22.78 -6.87 2.34
CA ASP A 63 -22.47 -5.68 1.53
C ASP A 63 -21.00 -5.24 1.67
N ALA A 64 -20.39 -5.50 2.83
CA ALA A 64 -18.99 -5.23 3.11
C ALA A 64 -18.41 -6.29 4.07
N GLY A 65 -17.10 -6.55 3.98
CA GLY A 65 -16.39 -7.43 4.91
C GLY A 65 -15.64 -8.59 4.24
N GLN A 66 -15.01 -9.42 5.08
CA GLN A 66 -14.20 -10.55 4.63
C GLN A 66 -14.38 -11.74 5.58
N ASN A 67 -14.62 -12.93 5.03
CA ASN A 67 -14.80 -14.15 5.79
C ASN A 67 -13.45 -14.62 6.40
N PRO A 68 -13.47 -15.24 7.60
CA PRO A 68 -12.28 -15.86 8.17
C PRO A 68 -11.73 -16.98 7.28
N THR A 69 -10.41 -17.08 7.23
CA THR A 69 -9.66 -18.10 6.51
C THR A 69 -8.72 -18.86 7.45
N ILE A 70 -8.42 -20.11 7.10
CA ILE A 70 -7.43 -20.94 7.81
C ILE A 70 -6.48 -21.55 6.80
N GLU A 71 -5.18 -21.40 7.04
CA GLU A 71 -4.11 -22.00 6.25
C GLU A 71 -3.25 -22.90 7.14
N TRP A 72 -3.16 -24.18 6.80
CA TRP A 72 -2.37 -25.14 7.57
C TRP A 72 -0.89 -25.01 7.23
N GLN A 73 -0.07 -24.65 8.22
CA GLN A 73 1.39 -24.61 8.09
C GLN A 73 2.01 -26.00 8.31
N ASP A 74 1.45 -26.73 9.27
CA ASP A 74 1.80 -28.13 9.53
C ASP A 74 0.51 -28.88 9.87
N ALA A 75 0.05 -29.69 8.92
CA ALA A 75 -1.14 -30.52 9.10
C ALA A 75 -0.80 -31.90 9.68
N ALA A 76 0.46 -32.22 9.99
CA ALA A 76 0.91 -33.52 10.50
C ALA A 76 0.38 -34.73 9.69
N GLY A 77 0.28 -34.57 8.37
CA GLY A 77 -0.28 -35.57 7.45
C GLY A 77 -1.81 -35.67 7.41
N THR A 78 -2.53 -34.90 8.22
CA THR A 78 -4.00 -34.85 8.22
C THR A 78 -4.55 -34.08 7.02
N THR A 79 -5.72 -34.46 6.54
CA THR A 79 -6.42 -33.74 5.46
C THR A 79 -7.65 -33.02 6.02
N SER A 80 -7.73 -31.71 5.82
CA SER A 80 -8.86 -30.87 6.26
C SER A 80 -9.97 -30.81 5.22
N GLY A 81 -11.21 -30.98 5.68
CA GLY A 81 -12.42 -30.63 4.93
C GLY A 81 -12.67 -29.10 4.92
N PRO A 82 -13.74 -28.65 4.25
CA PRO A 82 -14.11 -27.23 4.22
C PRO A 82 -14.56 -26.72 5.60
N LEU A 83 -14.37 -25.43 5.85
CA LEU A 83 -14.91 -24.73 7.02
C LEU A 83 -16.44 -24.82 7.03
N LEU A 84 -16.99 -25.33 8.12
CA LEU A 84 -18.42 -25.36 8.39
C LEU A 84 -18.76 -24.19 9.31
N TYR A 85 -19.67 -23.33 8.84
CA TYR A 85 -20.07 -22.13 9.55
C TYR A 85 -21.40 -22.34 10.28
N PRO A 86 -21.52 -21.92 11.55
CA PRO A 86 -22.80 -21.84 12.21
C PRO A 86 -23.72 -20.84 11.51
N GLY A 87 -24.96 -20.75 11.95
CA GLY A 87 -25.90 -19.79 11.39
C GLY A 87 -25.51 -18.33 11.67
N PRO A 88 -25.63 -17.42 10.69
CA PRO A 88 -25.26 -16.03 10.86
C PRO A 88 -26.33 -15.21 11.58
N LYS A 89 -25.93 -14.04 12.05
CA LYS A 89 -26.81 -12.93 12.42
C LYS A 89 -26.75 -11.86 11.33
N MET A 90 -27.89 -11.22 11.03
CA MET A 90 -27.92 -10.04 10.15
C MET A 90 -27.62 -8.80 10.98
N LEU A 91 -26.68 -7.97 10.52
CA LEU A 91 -26.37 -6.66 11.07
C LEU A 91 -26.80 -5.58 10.06
N ASP A 92 -27.57 -4.61 10.50
CA ASP A 92 -27.98 -3.43 9.72
C ASP A 92 -27.29 -2.19 10.28
N GLN A 93 -26.38 -1.62 9.48
CA GLN A 93 -25.69 -0.37 9.78
C GLN A 93 -26.11 0.71 8.78
N LYS A 94 -27.34 1.21 8.93
CA LYS A 94 -27.90 2.32 8.13
C LYS A 94 -27.99 1.99 6.64
N GLY A 95 -28.48 0.80 6.29
CA GLY A 95 -28.68 0.38 4.91
C GLY A 95 -27.50 -0.38 4.30
N ILE A 96 -26.48 -0.69 5.09
CA ILE A 96 -25.46 -1.70 4.80
C ILE A 96 -25.80 -2.94 5.60
N TYR A 97 -26.08 -4.06 4.92
CA TYR A 97 -26.49 -5.32 5.52
C TYR A 97 -25.36 -6.34 5.46
N ASN A 98 -24.85 -6.73 6.63
CA ASN A 98 -23.78 -7.71 6.75
C ASN A 98 -24.25 -8.96 7.49
N PHE A 99 -23.62 -10.10 7.20
CA PHE A 99 -23.87 -11.36 7.90
C PHE A 99 -22.68 -11.67 8.79
N VAL A 100 -22.92 -11.72 10.09
CA VAL A 100 -21.88 -11.65 11.11
C VAL A 100 -22.07 -12.70 12.20
N HIS A 101 -21.01 -12.91 12.95
CA HIS A 101 -20.98 -13.64 14.21
C HIS A 101 -20.45 -12.74 15.32
N GLU A 102 -21.11 -12.77 16.47
CA GLU A 102 -20.77 -12.00 17.66
C GLU A 102 -20.44 -12.98 18.80
N TYR A 103 -19.75 -12.49 19.85
CA TYR A 103 -19.39 -13.27 21.03
C TYR A 103 -18.51 -14.50 20.72
N GLU A 104 -18.82 -15.66 21.30
CA GLU A 104 -18.12 -16.92 21.05
C GLU A 104 -18.72 -17.64 19.84
N THR A 105 -17.87 -17.94 18.86
CA THR A 105 -18.23 -18.63 17.63
C THR A 105 -17.22 -19.72 17.29
N LEU A 106 -17.72 -20.90 16.93
CA LEU A 106 -16.91 -22.05 16.52
C LEU A 106 -17.06 -22.27 15.01
N LEU A 107 -15.99 -22.09 14.26
CA LEU A 107 -15.93 -22.52 12.86
C LEU A 107 -15.36 -23.94 12.80
N LEU A 108 -16.17 -24.89 12.36
CA LEU A 108 -15.86 -26.30 12.48
C LEU A 108 -15.10 -26.82 11.26
N LEU A 109 -14.22 -27.80 11.49
CA LEU A 109 -13.40 -28.45 10.46
C LEU A 109 -13.40 -29.97 10.71
N GLU A 110 -13.72 -30.74 9.67
CA GLU A 110 -13.49 -32.18 9.66
C GLU A 110 -12.05 -32.48 9.25
N LEU A 111 -11.27 -33.10 10.13
CA LEU A 111 -9.92 -33.58 9.83
C LEU A 111 -9.93 -35.09 9.60
N THR A 112 -9.35 -35.55 8.50
CA THR A 112 -9.11 -36.97 8.25
C THR A 112 -7.73 -37.34 8.77
N ILE A 113 -7.68 -38.23 9.76
CA ILE A 113 -6.45 -38.62 10.45
C ILE A 113 -5.79 -39.78 9.72
N PRO A 114 -4.47 -39.74 9.45
CA PRO A 114 -3.76 -40.84 8.79
C PRO A 114 -3.92 -42.17 9.53
N ALA A 115 -4.04 -43.26 8.78
CA ALA A 115 -4.10 -44.62 9.35
C ALA A 115 -2.80 -45.02 10.09
N THR A 116 -1.68 -44.38 9.77
CA THR A 116 -0.36 -44.61 10.40
C THR A 116 -0.09 -43.70 11.61
N ALA A 117 -0.99 -42.75 11.92
CA ALA A 117 -0.79 -41.81 13.01
C ALA A 117 -0.83 -42.51 14.37
N THR A 118 0.17 -42.30 15.23
CA THR A 118 0.21 -42.81 16.59
C THR A 118 0.84 -41.76 17.51
N GLY A 119 0.34 -41.63 18.74
CA GLY A 119 0.87 -40.67 19.71
C GLY A 119 0.25 -39.26 19.57
N GLU A 120 1.07 -38.21 19.68
CA GLU A 120 0.62 -36.82 19.60
C GLU A 120 0.85 -36.24 18.20
N LEU A 121 -0.20 -35.73 17.57
CA LEU A 121 -0.14 -34.94 16.35
C LEU A 121 -0.20 -33.45 16.71
N ASN A 122 0.81 -32.68 16.31
CA ASN A 122 0.80 -31.23 16.49
C ASN A 122 0.35 -30.58 15.19
N LEU A 123 -0.80 -29.94 15.22
CA LEU A 123 -1.31 -29.17 14.10
C LEU A 123 -0.97 -27.70 14.31
N LYS A 124 -0.50 -27.03 13.25
CA LYS A 124 -0.26 -25.58 13.23
C LYS A 124 -0.96 -24.96 12.04
N ALA A 125 -1.70 -23.88 12.30
CA ALA A 125 -2.38 -23.12 11.26
C ALA A 125 -2.24 -21.62 11.49
N LYS A 126 -2.22 -20.87 10.40
CA LYS A 126 -2.44 -19.44 10.38
C LYS A 126 -3.93 -19.19 10.18
N VAL A 127 -4.55 -18.43 11.08
CA VAL A 127 -5.94 -18.01 10.93
C VAL A 127 -5.96 -16.52 10.67
N GLU A 128 -6.68 -16.09 9.64
CA GLU A 128 -6.88 -14.67 9.31
C GLU A 128 -8.36 -14.33 9.42
N TRP A 129 -8.68 -13.17 9.98
CA TRP A 129 -10.05 -12.69 10.11
C TRP A 129 -10.10 -11.16 10.03
N LEU A 130 -11.28 -10.66 9.69
CA LEU A 130 -11.61 -9.25 9.78
C LEU A 130 -12.54 -9.07 10.98
N GLU A 131 -12.09 -8.34 12.01
CA GLU A 131 -12.95 -7.91 13.12
C GLU A 131 -13.41 -6.47 12.91
N CYS A 132 -14.67 -6.19 13.19
CA CYS A 132 -15.24 -4.85 13.05
C CYS A 132 -16.05 -4.45 14.27
N ASP A 133 -16.06 -3.14 14.53
CA ASP A 133 -16.96 -2.46 15.44
C ASP A 133 -17.75 -1.36 14.68
N ASP A 134 -18.48 -0.52 15.41
CA ASP A 134 -19.21 0.61 14.84
C ASP A 134 -18.29 1.74 14.31
N LYS A 135 -16.98 1.68 14.56
CA LYS A 135 -15.99 2.71 14.19
C LYS A 135 -15.12 2.30 13.03
N GLY A 136 -14.91 1.01 12.80
CA GLY A 136 -14.09 0.52 11.71
C GLY A 136 -13.89 -0.99 11.69
N CYS A 137 -13.20 -1.43 10.64
CA CYS A 137 -12.88 -2.82 10.37
C CYS A 137 -11.37 -3.00 10.28
N TYR A 138 -10.85 -4.03 10.94
CA TYR A 138 -9.42 -4.24 11.09
C TYR A 138 -9.06 -5.71 10.82
N PRO A 139 -8.24 -6.02 9.79
CA PRO A 139 -7.75 -7.38 9.59
C PRO A 139 -6.75 -7.78 10.67
N PHE A 140 -6.77 -9.04 11.07
CA PHE A 140 -5.82 -9.66 12.00
C PHE A 140 -5.51 -11.09 11.56
N ASP A 141 -4.34 -11.56 11.94
CA ASP A 141 -3.91 -12.95 11.77
C ASP A 141 -3.23 -13.48 13.02
N LYS A 142 -3.34 -14.78 13.26
CA LYS A 142 -2.72 -15.44 14.41
C LYS A 142 -2.34 -16.88 14.08
N GLU A 143 -1.13 -17.26 14.50
CA GLU A 143 -0.72 -18.65 14.51
C GLU A 143 -1.35 -19.38 15.70
N VAL A 144 -2.08 -20.44 15.40
CA VAL A 144 -2.74 -21.29 16.37
C VAL A 144 -2.19 -22.71 16.25
N SER A 145 -2.05 -23.38 17.39
CA SER A 145 -1.59 -24.77 17.43
C SER A 145 -2.50 -25.63 18.30
N LEU A 146 -2.67 -26.88 17.89
CA LEU A 146 -3.48 -27.86 18.61
C LEU A 146 -2.74 -29.19 18.66
N LYS A 147 -2.68 -29.76 19.87
CA LYS A 147 -2.13 -31.10 20.07
C LYS A 147 -3.29 -32.11 20.12
N LEU A 148 -3.31 -33.02 19.17
CA LEU A 148 -4.28 -34.12 19.10
C LEU A 148 -3.63 -35.42 19.58
N LYS A 149 -4.28 -36.12 20.51
CA LYS A 149 -3.83 -37.44 20.98
C LYS A 149 -4.52 -38.54 20.19
N VAL A 150 -3.74 -39.45 19.61
CA VAL A 150 -4.21 -40.58 18.79
C VAL A 150 -3.76 -41.89 19.42
N GLY A 151 -4.71 -42.76 19.81
CA GLY A 151 -4.39 -44.02 20.50
C GLY A 151 -5.50 -45.10 20.51
N PRO A 152 -5.14 -46.39 20.65
CA PRO A 152 -6.09 -47.51 20.75
C PRO A 152 -6.69 -47.61 22.15
N GLY A 153 -8.02 -47.52 22.28
CA GLY A 153 -8.75 -47.65 23.56
C GLY A 153 -9.76 -46.54 23.83
N ASN A 154 -9.68 -45.47 23.06
CA ASN A 154 -10.54 -44.30 23.14
C ASN A 154 -11.94 -44.60 22.55
N ALA A 155 -13.01 -44.23 23.26
CA ALA A 155 -14.39 -44.49 22.82
C ALA A 155 -14.75 -43.50 21.71
N ALA A 156 -15.45 -43.94 20.67
CA ALA A 156 -15.97 -43.02 19.67
C ALA A 156 -16.87 -42.01 20.39
N VAL A 157 -16.50 -40.73 20.34
CA VAL A 157 -17.29 -39.67 20.97
C VAL A 157 -18.62 -39.62 20.25
N LYS A 158 -19.71 -39.85 20.98
CA LYS A 158 -21.04 -39.46 20.53
C LYS A 158 -21.10 -37.94 20.57
N HIS A 159 -21.37 -37.35 19.41
CA HIS A 159 -21.60 -35.91 19.24
C HIS A 159 -22.47 -35.35 20.37
N ASP A 160 -22.04 -34.27 21.03
CA ASP A 160 -22.89 -33.51 21.95
C ASP A 160 -23.93 -32.69 21.15
N PRO A 161 -25.20 -33.09 21.08
CA PRO A 161 -26.19 -32.42 20.24
C PRO A 161 -26.41 -30.95 20.64
N LYS A 162 -25.99 -30.52 21.84
CA LYS A 162 -26.13 -29.14 22.31
C LYS A 162 -25.05 -28.20 21.75
N LEU A 163 -23.88 -28.73 21.40
CA LEU A 163 -22.80 -28.00 20.71
C LEU A 163 -22.87 -28.19 19.18
N TYR A 164 -23.56 -29.25 18.72
CA TYR A 164 -23.53 -29.74 17.34
C TYR A 164 -24.91 -29.95 16.68
N GLY A 165 -25.99 -29.38 17.21
CA GLY A 165 -27.29 -29.39 16.51
C GLY A 165 -27.19 -28.83 15.08
N ASP A 166 -26.22 -27.94 14.87
CA ASP A 166 -26.00 -27.15 13.65
C ASP A 166 -25.02 -27.75 12.63
N LEU A 167 -24.71 -29.06 12.70
CA LEU A 167 -24.21 -29.76 11.51
C LEU A 167 -25.34 -29.80 10.50
N ARG A 168 -25.49 -28.70 9.78
CA ARG A 168 -26.64 -28.35 8.95
C ARG A 168 -27.11 -29.55 8.15
N PRO A 169 -28.21 -30.21 8.56
CA PRO A 169 -28.79 -31.26 7.74
C PRO A 169 -29.09 -30.65 6.39
N ILE A 170 -28.70 -31.36 5.33
CA ILE A 170 -28.98 -30.88 3.97
C ILE A 170 -30.46 -31.12 3.71
N VAL A 171 -31.22 -30.04 3.74
CA VAL A 171 -32.62 -30.06 3.32
C VAL A 171 -32.65 -29.80 1.82
N ARG A 172 -33.03 -30.82 1.05
CA ARG A 172 -33.24 -30.66 -0.40
C ARG A 172 -34.58 -30.01 -0.63
N ALA A 173 -34.56 -28.77 -1.11
CA ALA A 173 -35.74 -28.02 -1.49
C ALA A 173 -35.86 -27.96 -3.01
N SER A 174 -37.04 -27.56 -3.49
CA SER A 174 -37.22 -27.17 -4.88
C SER A 174 -37.38 -25.66 -4.97
N TYR A 175 -36.91 -25.04 -6.05
CA TYR A 175 -37.25 -23.67 -6.36
C TYR A 175 -37.95 -23.58 -7.71
N THR A 176 -38.86 -22.61 -7.80
CA THR A 176 -39.50 -22.19 -9.05
C THR A 176 -39.19 -20.73 -9.27
N VAL A 177 -39.06 -20.37 -10.54
CA VAL A 177 -38.90 -18.97 -10.94
C VAL A 177 -40.08 -18.60 -11.82
N LYS A 178 -40.84 -17.59 -11.39
CA LYS A 178 -41.98 -17.05 -12.16
C LYS A 178 -41.84 -15.54 -12.22
N ALA A 179 -41.78 -14.99 -13.45
CA ALA A 179 -41.49 -13.59 -13.71
C ALA A 179 -40.21 -13.14 -12.95
N ASP A 180 -40.33 -12.21 -12.00
CA ASP A 180 -39.22 -11.65 -11.22
C ASP A 180 -39.16 -12.19 -9.77
N THR A 181 -39.73 -13.37 -9.50
CA THR A 181 -39.77 -13.95 -8.14
C THR A 181 -39.18 -15.35 -8.13
N LEU A 182 -38.18 -15.56 -7.26
CA LEU A 182 -37.63 -16.86 -6.89
C LEU A 182 -38.42 -17.39 -5.69
N THR A 183 -39.13 -18.48 -5.87
CA THR A 183 -39.90 -19.12 -4.79
C THR A 183 -39.25 -20.46 -4.44
N VAL A 184 -38.78 -20.58 -3.20
CA VAL A 184 -38.20 -21.79 -2.63
C VAL A 184 -39.25 -22.51 -1.81
N THR A 185 -39.51 -23.76 -2.17
CA THR A 185 -40.46 -24.66 -1.51
C THR A 185 -39.68 -25.77 -0.80
N PRO A 186 -39.50 -25.66 0.53
CA PRO A 186 -38.92 -26.74 1.32
C PRO A 186 -39.90 -27.90 1.49
N PRO A 187 -39.41 -29.13 1.70
CA PRO A 187 -40.25 -30.28 2.01
C PRO A 187 -40.98 -30.09 3.34
N ALA A 188 -42.24 -30.54 3.42
CA ALA A 188 -43.10 -30.33 4.58
C ALA A 188 -42.52 -30.96 5.86
N GLU A 189 -41.75 -32.03 5.70
CA GLU A 189 -41.08 -32.77 6.78
C GLU A 189 -39.97 -31.95 7.46
N ALA A 190 -39.40 -30.96 6.78
CA ALA A 190 -38.26 -30.18 7.27
C ALA A 190 -38.63 -29.12 8.34
N LYS A 191 -39.93 -28.84 8.54
CA LYS A 191 -40.44 -27.91 9.57
C LYS A 191 -39.64 -26.59 9.68
N LEU A 192 -39.23 -26.02 8.54
CA LEU A 192 -38.45 -24.78 8.51
C LEU A 192 -39.31 -23.60 8.97
N VAL A 193 -38.72 -22.71 9.78
CA VAL A 193 -39.36 -21.48 10.25
C VAL A 193 -39.31 -20.45 9.14
N LEU A 194 -40.39 -20.41 8.37
CA LEU A 194 -40.56 -19.41 7.32
C LEU A 194 -40.62 -18.00 7.91
N SER A 195 -40.90 -17.76 9.18
CA SER A 195 -40.87 -16.40 9.75
C SER A 195 -39.47 -15.80 9.94
N LYS A 196 -38.41 -16.60 9.85
CA LYS A 196 -37.02 -16.15 10.02
C LYS A 196 -36.40 -15.77 8.69
N VAL A 197 -35.29 -15.02 8.78
CA VAL A 197 -34.50 -14.61 7.63
C VAL A 197 -33.70 -15.81 7.12
N TRP A 198 -33.78 -16.06 5.81
CA TRP A 198 -32.98 -17.09 5.14
C TRP A 198 -31.72 -16.49 4.54
N PHE A 199 -30.55 -17.05 4.83
CA PHE A 199 -29.26 -16.44 4.47
C PHE A 199 -28.60 -17.19 3.32
N PRO A 200 -28.33 -16.57 2.16
CA PRO A 200 -27.73 -17.27 1.05
C PRO A 200 -26.22 -17.51 1.32
N GLU A 201 -25.75 -18.74 1.16
CA GLU A 201 -24.33 -19.09 1.35
C GLU A 201 -23.42 -18.52 0.24
N ARG A 202 -24.02 -18.11 -0.87
CA ARG A 202 -23.37 -17.42 -1.99
C ARG A 202 -24.03 -16.07 -2.19
N GLY A 203 -23.33 -15.12 -2.78
CA GLY A 203 -23.90 -13.83 -3.17
C GLY A 203 -24.83 -13.95 -4.38
N VAL A 204 -25.89 -14.78 -4.30
CA VAL A 204 -26.92 -14.92 -5.35
C VAL A 204 -28.02 -13.87 -5.19
N LEU A 205 -28.27 -13.44 -3.96
CA LEU A 205 -29.18 -12.35 -3.62
C LEU A 205 -28.40 -11.27 -2.88
N SER A 206 -28.66 -10.01 -3.23
CA SER A 206 -28.16 -8.87 -2.47
C SER A 206 -28.66 -8.94 -1.02
N PRO A 207 -27.85 -8.53 -0.04
CA PRO A 207 -28.22 -8.51 1.37
C PRO A 207 -29.54 -7.78 1.67
N GLU A 208 -29.78 -6.65 0.98
CA GLU A 208 -31.05 -5.92 1.05
C GLU A 208 -32.24 -6.76 0.50
N GLY A 209 -32.04 -7.52 -0.58
CA GLY A 209 -33.06 -8.43 -1.11
C GLY A 209 -33.40 -9.58 -0.17
N VAL A 210 -32.40 -10.06 0.57
CA VAL A 210 -32.59 -11.03 1.65
C VAL A 210 -33.43 -10.42 2.77
N PHE A 211 -33.20 -9.15 3.12
CA PHE A 211 -34.02 -8.43 4.10
C PHE A 211 -35.48 -8.29 3.63
N LYS A 212 -35.71 -8.01 2.35
CA LYS A 212 -37.05 -7.83 1.75
C LYS A 212 -37.79 -9.12 1.42
N GLN A 213 -37.29 -10.28 1.86
CA GLN A 213 -37.91 -11.57 1.59
C GLN A 213 -39.38 -11.62 2.03
N LYS A 214 -40.22 -12.27 1.23
CA LYS A 214 -41.63 -12.51 1.54
C LYS A 214 -41.85 -13.99 1.86
N GLN A 215 -42.86 -14.27 2.67
CA GLN A 215 -43.24 -15.62 3.04
C GLN A 215 -44.73 -15.85 2.79
N ASP A 216 -45.06 -17.07 2.40
CA ASP A 216 -46.42 -17.59 2.48
C ASP A 216 -46.48 -18.76 3.47
N ALA A 217 -47.61 -19.47 3.54
CA ALA A 217 -47.80 -20.58 4.48
C ALA A 217 -46.85 -21.78 4.26
N THR A 218 -46.22 -21.88 3.08
CA THR A 218 -45.50 -23.08 2.62
C THR A 218 -44.17 -22.80 1.91
N THR A 219 -43.91 -21.56 1.48
CA THR A 219 -42.79 -21.18 0.63
C THR A 219 -42.14 -19.86 1.07
N LYS A 220 -40.90 -19.68 0.64
CA LYS A 220 -40.14 -18.43 0.73
C LYS A 220 -39.94 -17.82 -0.64
N SER A 221 -40.25 -16.53 -0.77
CA SER A 221 -40.15 -15.82 -2.03
C SER A 221 -39.18 -14.65 -1.94
N PHE A 222 -38.28 -14.56 -2.91
CA PHE A 222 -37.26 -13.52 -3.05
C PHE A 222 -37.46 -12.79 -4.38
N SER A 223 -37.27 -11.47 -4.38
CA SER A 223 -37.31 -10.73 -5.64
C SER A 223 -36.02 -10.94 -6.41
N LEU A 224 -36.13 -11.31 -7.69
CA LEU A 224 -35.00 -11.39 -8.60
C LEU A 224 -34.45 -10.04 -9.02
N LYS A 225 -35.17 -8.94 -8.74
CA LYS A 225 -34.64 -7.59 -8.90
C LYS A 225 -33.43 -7.34 -8.00
N ASP A 226 -33.35 -8.11 -6.92
CA ASP A 226 -32.29 -8.06 -5.95
C ASP A 226 -31.23 -9.16 -6.17
N ALA A 227 -31.31 -9.92 -7.27
CA ALA A 227 -30.35 -10.96 -7.59
C ALA A 227 -29.02 -10.37 -8.07
N THR A 228 -27.91 -10.91 -7.57
CA THR A 228 -26.54 -10.48 -7.84
C THR A 228 -25.83 -11.39 -8.85
N GLU A 229 -26.41 -12.55 -9.15
CA GLU A 229 -25.91 -13.53 -10.12
C GLU A 229 -27.05 -14.10 -10.96
N LYS A 230 -26.74 -14.57 -12.17
CA LYS A 230 -27.70 -15.26 -13.04
C LYS A 230 -28.00 -16.66 -12.49
N LEU A 231 -29.27 -17.00 -12.30
CA LEU A 231 -29.74 -18.30 -11.77
C LEU A 231 -29.62 -19.48 -12.77
N GLU A 232 -28.52 -19.54 -13.54
CA GLU A 232 -28.29 -20.60 -14.55
C GLU A 232 -27.33 -21.70 -14.06
N THR A 233 -26.66 -21.51 -12.93
CA THR A 233 -25.57 -22.39 -12.48
C THR A 233 -25.76 -22.91 -11.06
N GLY A 234 -26.32 -24.12 -10.96
CA GLY A 234 -26.26 -24.96 -9.76
C GLY A 234 -27.33 -24.68 -8.68
N PRO A 235 -27.27 -25.40 -7.54
CA PRO A 235 -28.21 -25.24 -6.44
C PRO A 235 -28.09 -23.85 -5.79
N VAL A 236 -29.23 -23.26 -5.42
CA VAL A 236 -29.25 -22.06 -4.57
C VAL A 236 -29.22 -22.54 -3.13
N VAL A 237 -28.20 -22.14 -2.39
CA VAL A 237 -27.95 -22.68 -1.04
C VAL A 237 -28.26 -21.61 0.00
N PHE A 238 -29.13 -21.94 0.95
CA PHE A 238 -29.51 -21.07 2.06
C PHE A 238 -29.20 -21.71 3.41
N ALA A 239 -28.95 -20.88 4.41
CA ALA A 239 -29.06 -21.22 5.82
C ALA A 239 -30.47 -20.83 6.30
N ALA A 240 -31.20 -21.77 6.90
CA ALA A 240 -32.53 -21.52 7.47
C ALA A 240 -32.69 -22.23 8.82
N GLN A 241 -33.52 -21.70 9.71
CA GLN A 241 -33.81 -22.34 11.00
C GLN A 241 -35.07 -23.20 10.93
N ASP A 242 -35.13 -24.29 11.69
CA ASP A 242 -36.37 -25.04 11.96
C ASP A 242 -37.09 -24.58 13.23
N THR A 243 -38.24 -25.18 13.53
CA THR A 243 -39.06 -24.82 14.70
C THR A 243 -38.37 -25.06 16.05
N SER A 244 -37.31 -25.88 16.08
CA SER A 244 -36.48 -26.09 17.27
C SER A 244 -35.34 -25.09 17.41
N GLY A 245 -35.14 -24.22 16.41
CA GLY A 245 -34.06 -23.24 16.35
C GLY A 245 -32.78 -23.77 15.69
N THR A 246 -32.80 -25.00 15.16
CA THR A 246 -31.64 -25.65 14.55
C THR A 246 -31.41 -25.11 13.14
N TRP A 247 -30.14 -24.84 12.77
CA TRP A 247 -29.80 -24.39 11.43
C TRP A 247 -29.67 -25.53 10.43
N HIS A 248 -30.34 -25.38 9.28
CA HIS A 248 -30.33 -26.30 8.14
C HIS A 248 -29.69 -25.65 6.92
N ARG A 249 -29.03 -26.48 6.10
CA ARG A 249 -28.46 -26.08 4.82
C ARG A 249 -29.45 -26.48 3.76
N VAL A 250 -30.21 -25.52 3.27
CA VAL A 250 -31.25 -25.73 2.28
C VAL A 250 -30.60 -25.65 0.90
N GLU A 251 -30.44 -26.80 0.25
CA GLU A 251 -30.02 -26.87 -1.15
C GLU A 251 -31.27 -26.90 -2.03
N ALA A 252 -31.60 -25.76 -2.63
CA ALA A 252 -32.74 -25.64 -3.52
C ALA A 252 -32.32 -25.98 -4.96
N LEU A 253 -33.00 -26.95 -5.57
CA LEU A 253 -32.84 -27.38 -6.96
C LEU A 253 -34.02 -26.92 -7.84
N PRO A 254 -33.83 -26.71 -9.14
CA PRO A 254 -34.93 -26.27 -10.01
C PRO A 254 -36.04 -27.34 -10.10
N ALA A 255 -37.29 -26.92 -9.92
CA ALA A 255 -38.44 -27.80 -10.12
C ALA A 255 -38.68 -28.09 -11.62
N ALA A 256 -39.21 -29.28 -11.93
CA ALA A 256 -39.57 -29.69 -13.29
C ALA A 256 -40.62 -28.72 -13.89
N GLY A 257 -40.31 -28.11 -15.04
CA GLY A 257 -41.18 -27.13 -15.71
C GLY A 257 -40.92 -25.66 -15.31
N SER A 258 -39.81 -25.37 -14.61
CA SER A 258 -39.38 -23.99 -14.38
C SER A 258 -38.97 -23.31 -15.70
N THR A 259 -39.67 -22.24 -16.07
CA THR A 259 -39.29 -21.38 -17.20
C THR A 259 -38.17 -20.44 -16.77
N THR A 260 -37.03 -20.51 -17.44
CA THR A 260 -35.91 -19.57 -17.26
C THR A 260 -36.42 -18.14 -17.53
N PRO A 261 -36.29 -17.18 -16.62
CA PRO A 261 -36.60 -15.79 -16.93
C PRO A 261 -35.58 -15.24 -17.92
N ALA A 262 -36.07 -14.57 -18.97
CA ALA A 262 -35.31 -13.57 -19.69
C ALA A 262 -35.01 -12.38 -18.76
N PRO A 263 -33.89 -11.65 -18.95
CA PRO A 263 -33.43 -10.64 -18.01
C PRO A 263 -34.45 -9.52 -17.88
N ALA A 264 -34.99 -9.32 -16.67
CA ALA A 264 -35.50 -8.02 -16.29
C ALA A 264 -34.29 -7.15 -15.94
N ASN A 265 -34.06 -6.10 -16.74
CA ASN A 265 -33.12 -5.03 -16.43
C ASN A 265 -33.22 -4.64 -14.95
N THR A 266 -32.15 -4.89 -14.20
CA THR A 266 -31.93 -4.26 -12.90
C THR A 266 -30.54 -3.64 -12.85
N THR A 267 -30.41 -2.54 -13.60
CA THR A 267 -30.04 -1.29 -12.96
C THR A 267 -30.90 -1.11 -11.72
N LYS A 268 -30.41 -1.58 -10.57
CA LYS A 268 -30.86 -1.08 -9.29
C LYS A 268 -30.16 0.27 -9.14
N GLU A 269 -30.96 1.34 -9.19
CA GLU A 269 -30.53 2.68 -8.83
C GLU A 269 -29.76 2.61 -7.52
N THR A 270 -28.45 2.79 -7.63
CA THR A 270 -27.61 3.23 -6.52
C THR A 270 -28.17 4.59 -6.09
N PRO A 271 -28.28 4.89 -4.78
CA PRO A 271 -28.58 6.24 -4.34
C PRO A 271 -27.67 7.21 -5.10
N LYS A 272 -28.26 8.29 -5.66
CA LYS A 272 -27.52 9.36 -6.32
C LYS A 272 -26.37 9.81 -5.41
N GLY A 273 -25.14 9.44 -5.80
CA GLY A 273 -23.91 9.82 -5.11
C GLY A 273 -22.99 8.64 -4.85
N ASN A 274 -21.89 8.59 -5.61
CA ASN A 274 -20.73 7.69 -5.52
C ASN A 274 -20.89 6.25 -6.03
N SER A 275 -20.53 6.06 -7.31
CA SER A 275 -19.97 4.83 -7.84
C SER A 275 -18.79 4.36 -6.96
N ALA A 276 -18.97 3.27 -6.22
CA ALA A 276 -17.91 2.67 -5.40
C ALA A 276 -16.77 2.15 -6.27
N TRP A 277 -15.53 2.39 -5.84
CA TRP A 277 -14.33 1.92 -6.53
C TRP A 277 -14.13 0.43 -6.34
N LEU A 278 -13.94 -0.30 -7.44
CA LEU A 278 -13.62 -1.73 -7.44
C LEU A 278 -12.10 -1.93 -7.55
N PRO A 279 -11.51 -2.98 -6.95
CA PRO A 279 -10.16 -3.39 -7.29
C PRO A 279 -10.10 -3.83 -8.75
N TRP A 280 -9.08 -3.38 -9.47
CA TRP A 280 -8.89 -3.75 -10.87
C TRP A 280 -8.27 -5.16 -10.98
N SER A 281 -8.81 -5.96 -11.89
CA SER A 281 -8.16 -7.17 -12.42
C SER A 281 -8.56 -7.33 -13.90
N PRO A 282 -7.77 -8.05 -14.72
CA PRO A 282 -8.12 -8.30 -16.11
C PRO A 282 -9.48 -8.98 -16.27
N GLU A 283 -9.85 -9.87 -15.34
CA GLU A 283 -11.14 -10.56 -15.34
C GLU A 283 -12.29 -9.62 -15.00
N ALA A 284 -12.11 -8.73 -14.01
CA ALA A 284 -13.10 -7.74 -13.63
C ALA A 284 -13.33 -6.72 -14.76
N GLU A 285 -12.26 -6.24 -15.39
CA GLU A 285 -12.31 -5.37 -16.56
C GLU A 285 -13.04 -6.05 -17.72
N ALA A 286 -12.64 -7.27 -18.10
CA ALA A 286 -13.27 -8.01 -19.18
C ALA A 286 -14.75 -8.28 -18.92
N LYS A 287 -15.14 -8.58 -17.67
CA LYS A 287 -16.54 -8.77 -17.27
C LYS A 287 -17.35 -7.48 -17.44
N ALA A 288 -16.82 -6.34 -17.00
CA ALA A 288 -17.51 -5.05 -17.13
C ALA A 288 -17.64 -4.62 -18.61
N LEU A 289 -16.59 -4.82 -19.41
CA LEU A 289 -16.62 -4.56 -20.85
C LEU A 289 -17.60 -5.46 -21.58
N ALA A 290 -17.65 -6.76 -21.27
CA ALA A 290 -18.60 -7.71 -21.85
C ALA A 290 -20.07 -7.39 -21.47
N ALA A 291 -20.29 -6.72 -20.35
CA ALA A 291 -21.59 -6.18 -19.96
C ALA A 291 -21.96 -4.88 -20.68
N GLY A 292 -21.13 -4.40 -21.63
CA GLY A 292 -21.34 -3.17 -22.37
C GLY A 292 -21.08 -1.89 -21.56
N GLN A 293 -20.48 -2.01 -20.37
CA GLN A 293 -20.21 -0.87 -19.50
C GLN A 293 -18.97 -0.11 -19.97
N THR A 294 -18.94 1.20 -19.68
CA THR A 294 -17.70 1.99 -19.81
C THR A 294 -16.93 1.85 -18.51
N VAL A 295 -15.66 1.47 -18.60
CA VAL A 295 -14.78 1.27 -17.45
C VAL A 295 -13.79 2.43 -17.38
N TYR A 296 -13.63 3.03 -16.21
CA TYR A 296 -12.54 3.94 -15.90
C TYR A 296 -11.55 3.24 -14.98
N ILE A 297 -10.27 3.24 -15.35
CA ILE A 297 -9.21 2.61 -14.55
C ILE A 297 -8.22 3.68 -14.10
N ASP A 298 -8.06 3.82 -12.79
CA ASP A 298 -7.00 4.61 -12.14
C ASP A 298 -5.85 3.67 -11.74
N PHE A 299 -4.79 3.66 -12.54
CA PHE A 299 -3.52 3.05 -12.15
C PHE A 299 -2.78 4.03 -11.23
N THR A 300 -2.81 3.72 -9.94
CA THR A 300 -2.36 4.62 -8.85
C THR A 300 -1.34 3.93 -7.96
N ALA A 301 -0.63 4.72 -7.15
CA ALA A 301 0.14 4.22 -6.02
C ALA A 301 0.14 5.23 -4.87
N GLU A 302 0.32 4.77 -3.63
CA GLU A 302 0.43 5.65 -2.46
C GLU A 302 1.68 6.53 -2.47
N TRP A 303 2.82 5.99 -2.94
CA TRP A 303 4.06 6.74 -3.11
C TRP A 303 4.02 7.77 -4.27
N CYS A 304 3.02 7.68 -5.14
CA CYS A 304 2.89 8.53 -6.32
C CYS A 304 2.14 9.82 -5.99
N ALA A 305 2.89 10.91 -5.79
CA ALA A 305 2.31 12.22 -5.44
C ALA A 305 1.29 12.72 -6.48
N THR A 306 1.59 12.61 -7.77
CA THR A 306 0.67 12.99 -8.85
C THR A 306 -0.62 12.17 -8.82
N CYS A 307 -0.54 10.87 -8.51
CA CYS A 307 -1.71 10.01 -8.34
C CYS A 307 -2.59 10.52 -7.19
N GLN A 308 -1.99 10.90 -6.04
CA GLN A 308 -2.75 11.44 -4.90
C GLN A 308 -3.41 12.80 -5.21
N ILE A 309 -2.80 13.59 -6.09
CA ILE A 309 -3.38 14.86 -6.55
C ILE A 309 -4.55 14.59 -7.51
N ASN A 310 -4.37 13.69 -8.48
CA ASN A 310 -5.41 13.31 -9.44
C ASN A 310 -6.67 12.80 -8.74
N LYS A 311 -6.53 12.14 -7.58
CA LYS A 311 -7.67 11.71 -6.72
C LYS A 311 -8.67 12.79 -6.35
N ARG A 312 -8.29 14.06 -6.43
CA ARG A 312 -9.21 15.18 -6.18
C ARG A 312 -10.14 15.42 -7.35
N VAL A 313 -9.68 15.23 -8.58
CA VAL A 313 -10.45 15.49 -9.82
C VAL A 313 -11.68 14.60 -9.91
N TYR A 314 -11.54 13.29 -9.66
CA TYR A 314 -12.70 12.38 -9.66
C TYR A 314 -13.59 12.50 -8.42
N LYS A 315 -13.20 13.32 -7.43
CA LYS A 315 -14.05 13.70 -6.30
C LYS A 315 -14.77 15.03 -6.51
N HIS A 316 -14.44 15.79 -7.57
CA HIS A 316 -15.18 16.99 -7.91
C HIS A 316 -16.59 16.63 -8.38
N ASP A 317 -17.60 17.38 -7.93
CA ASP A 317 -19.01 17.07 -8.17
C ASP A 317 -19.35 16.92 -9.66
N VAL A 318 -18.73 17.72 -10.52
CA VAL A 318 -18.96 17.69 -11.98
C VAL A 318 -18.51 16.36 -12.61
N VAL A 319 -17.36 15.83 -12.19
CA VAL A 319 -16.81 14.56 -12.70
C VAL A 319 -17.56 13.38 -12.08
N ALA A 320 -17.79 13.41 -10.77
CA ALA A 320 -18.53 12.36 -10.06
C ALA A 320 -19.97 12.23 -10.60
N ALA A 321 -20.64 13.34 -10.88
CA ALA A 321 -21.97 13.35 -11.50
C ALA A 321 -21.93 12.79 -12.93
N ALA A 322 -20.91 13.12 -13.72
CA ALA A 322 -20.76 12.58 -15.08
C ALA A 322 -20.50 11.07 -15.09
N PHE A 323 -19.71 10.56 -14.13
CA PHE A 323 -19.50 9.12 -13.96
C PHE A 323 -20.79 8.41 -13.58
N ALA A 324 -21.57 8.99 -12.67
CA ALA A 324 -22.87 8.47 -12.28
C ALA A 324 -23.89 8.49 -13.44
N ASP A 325 -23.97 9.61 -14.19
CA ASP A 325 -24.89 9.76 -15.33
C ASP A 325 -24.61 8.73 -16.44
N LYS A 326 -23.34 8.46 -16.72
CA LYS A 326 -22.91 7.51 -17.75
C LYS A 326 -22.75 6.07 -17.25
N GLY A 327 -23.02 5.81 -15.97
CA GLY A 327 -22.88 4.48 -15.37
C GLY A 327 -21.46 3.91 -15.50
N VAL A 328 -20.44 4.76 -15.32
CA VAL A 328 -19.04 4.37 -15.47
C VAL A 328 -18.63 3.46 -14.30
N VAL A 329 -18.05 2.31 -14.61
CA VAL A 329 -17.48 1.41 -13.61
C VAL A 329 -16.09 1.92 -13.25
N LEU A 330 -15.89 2.31 -11.99
CA LEU A 330 -14.60 2.80 -11.50
C LEU A 330 -13.78 1.67 -10.94
N MET A 331 -12.58 1.47 -11.50
CA MET A 331 -11.62 0.45 -11.06
C MET A 331 -10.30 1.08 -10.64
N LYS A 332 -9.74 0.60 -9.54
CA LYS A 332 -8.45 1.04 -9.00
C LYS A 332 -7.43 -0.07 -9.19
N ALA A 333 -6.41 0.19 -10.01
CA ALA A 333 -5.24 -0.67 -10.12
C ALA A 333 -4.15 -0.13 -9.17
N ASP A 334 -4.05 -0.72 -7.98
CA ASP A 334 -3.13 -0.27 -6.94
C ASP A 334 -1.72 -0.86 -7.16
N TRP A 335 -0.82 -0.03 -7.67
CA TRP A 335 0.59 -0.36 -7.91
C TRP A 335 1.51 0.19 -6.81
N THR A 336 0.98 0.36 -5.59
CA THR A 336 1.78 0.69 -4.41
C THR A 336 2.85 -0.37 -4.17
N LYS A 337 2.47 -1.64 -4.31
CA LYS A 337 3.37 -2.79 -4.35
C LYS A 337 3.60 -3.21 -5.79
N LYS A 338 4.78 -3.76 -6.07
CA LYS A 338 5.15 -4.23 -7.41
C LYS A 338 4.25 -5.39 -7.82
N ASP A 339 3.40 -5.14 -8.82
CA ASP A 339 2.52 -6.15 -9.42
C ASP A 339 2.88 -6.34 -10.91
N ALA A 340 3.09 -7.60 -11.32
CA ALA A 340 3.50 -7.96 -12.68
C ALA A 340 2.36 -7.86 -13.71
N VAL A 341 1.11 -8.08 -13.28
CA VAL A 341 -0.08 -7.97 -14.12
C VAL A 341 -0.34 -6.50 -14.44
N ILE A 342 -0.31 -5.64 -13.41
CA ILE A 342 -0.44 -4.19 -13.59
C ILE A 342 0.70 -3.63 -14.46
N ALA A 343 1.94 -4.10 -14.25
CA ALA A 343 3.09 -3.67 -15.06
C ALA A 343 2.95 -4.05 -16.54
N ALA A 344 2.46 -5.27 -16.82
CA ALA A 344 2.18 -5.70 -18.19
C ALA A 344 1.08 -4.86 -18.83
N GLU A 345 0.03 -4.50 -18.07
CA GLU A 345 -1.06 -3.66 -18.56
C GLU A 345 -0.61 -2.23 -18.86
N LEU A 346 0.15 -1.59 -17.97
CA LEU A 346 0.74 -0.26 -18.18
C LEU A 346 1.57 -0.20 -19.46
N THR A 347 2.31 -1.28 -19.76
CA THR A 347 3.13 -1.38 -20.96
C THR A 347 2.30 -1.32 -22.24
N LYS A 348 1.07 -1.88 -22.24
CA LYS A 348 0.14 -1.81 -23.38
C LYS A 348 -0.27 -0.37 -23.69
N TYR A 349 -0.43 0.47 -22.66
CA TYR A 349 -0.72 1.89 -22.81
C TYR A 349 0.51 2.75 -23.11
N GLY A 350 1.67 2.13 -23.30
CA GLY A 350 2.93 2.83 -23.52
C GLY A 350 3.54 3.44 -22.26
N ARG A 351 2.96 3.20 -21.07
CA ARG A 351 3.43 3.75 -19.80
C ARG A 351 4.45 2.81 -19.14
N SER A 352 5.51 3.39 -18.57
CA SER A 352 6.50 2.66 -17.77
C SER A 352 6.19 2.66 -16.27
N GLY A 353 5.10 3.30 -15.85
CA GLY A 353 4.66 3.39 -14.46
C GLY A 353 3.38 4.19 -14.28
N VAL A 354 3.06 4.50 -13.02
CA VAL A 354 1.90 5.32 -12.62
C VAL A 354 2.29 6.81 -12.50
N PRO A 355 1.35 7.76 -12.66
CA PRO A 355 -0.09 7.59 -12.90
C PRO A 355 -0.43 7.18 -14.34
N CYS A 356 -1.47 6.36 -14.50
CA CYS A 356 -2.11 6.13 -15.78
C CYS A 356 -3.62 6.08 -15.58
N ASN A 357 -4.36 6.89 -16.34
CA ASN A 357 -5.81 6.95 -16.29
C ASN A 357 -6.37 6.64 -17.67
N VAL A 358 -7.29 5.68 -17.75
CA VAL A 358 -7.86 5.24 -19.03
C VAL A 358 -9.36 5.04 -18.92
N PHE A 359 -10.09 5.33 -20.00
CA PHE A 359 -11.41 4.77 -20.23
C PHE A 359 -11.36 3.68 -21.29
N LEU A 360 -12.10 2.61 -21.03
CA LEU A 360 -12.30 1.48 -21.92
C LEU A 360 -13.78 1.26 -22.16
N LYS A 361 -14.13 0.88 -23.40
CA LYS A 361 -15.48 0.48 -23.79
C LYS A 361 -15.38 -0.54 -24.91
N GLN A 362 -16.21 -1.58 -24.87
CA GLN A 362 -16.19 -2.63 -25.87
C GLN A 362 -16.46 -2.05 -27.28
N GLY A 363 -15.56 -2.37 -28.22
CA GLY A 363 -15.66 -1.90 -29.61
C GLY A 363 -15.23 -0.45 -29.85
N ALA A 364 -14.73 0.25 -28.84
CA ALA A 364 -14.17 1.60 -28.97
C ALA A 364 -12.64 1.58 -28.75
N PRO A 365 -11.88 2.47 -29.41
CA PRO A 365 -10.46 2.68 -29.10
C PRO A 365 -10.28 3.23 -27.68
N THR A 366 -9.20 2.84 -27.00
CA THR A 366 -8.88 3.29 -25.64
C THR A 366 -8.81 4.80 -25.55
N ALA A 367 -9.43 5.36 -24.51
CA ALA A 367 -9.29 6.77 -24.17
C ALA A 367 -8.21 6.93 -23.09
N LEU A 368 -7.00 7.34 -23.48
CA LEU A 368 -5.85 7.50 -22.58
C LEU A 368 -5.70 8.97 -22.17
N LEU A 369 -5.76 9.22 -20.87
CA LEU A 369 -5.60 10.55 -20.29
C LEU A 369 -4.11 10.89 -20.06
N SER A 370 -3.86 12.16 -19.80
CA SER A 370 -2.60 12.73 -19.38
C SER A 370 -2.18 12.20 -18.00
N GLU A 371 -0.93 12.44 -17.62
CA GLU A 371 -0.43 12.07 -16.28
C GLU A 371 -1.00 12.98 -15.18
N VAL A 372 -1.36 14.22 -15.53
CA VAL A 372 -1.94 15.22 -14.63
C VAL A 372 -3.32 15.59 -15.17
N ILE A 373 -4.33 14.89 -14.68
CA ILE A 373 -5.69 15.03 -15.22
C ILE A 373 -6.36 16.31 -14.72
N SER A 374 -7.31 16.82 -15.50
CA SER A 374 -8.21 17.91 -15.13
C SER A 374 -9.67 17.53 -15.37
N ASP A 375 -10.59 18.27 -14.75
CA ASP A 375 -12.04 18.05 -14.89
C ASP A 375 -12.45 18.06 -16.38
N ASP A 376 -12.02 19.07 -17.14
CA ASP A 376 -12.32 19.21 -18.57
C ASP A 376 -11.77 18.04 -19.39
N GLU A 377 -10.57 17.57 -19.04
CA GLU A 377 -9.95 16.44 -19.72
C GLU A 377 -10.72 15.14 -19.49
N VAL A 378 -11.10 14.87 -18.23
CA VAL A 378 -11.85 13.67 -17.86
C VAL A 378 -13.23 13.67 -18.54
N LEU A 379 -13.91 14.81 -18.55
CA LEU A 379 -15.21 14.96 -19.21
C LEU A 379 -15.11 14.82 -20.73
N ALA A 380 -14.07 15.40 -21.35
CA ALA A 380 -13.82 15.26 -22.78
C ALA A 380 -13.50 13.80 -23.18
N ALA A 381 -12.67 13.12 -22.39
CA ALA A 381 -12.36 11.70 -22.59
C ALA A 381 -13.60 10.82 -22.47
N LEU A 382 -14.43 11.06 -21.45
CA LEU A 382 -15.69 10.35 -21.25
C LEU A 382 -16.68 10.60 -22.41
N SER A 383 -16.76 11.84 -22.91
CA SER A 383 -17.59 12.17 -24.07
C SER A 383 -17.08 11.49 -25.35
N ALA A 384 -15.78 11.38 -25.54
CA ALA A 384 -15.18 10.75 -26.71
C ALA A 384 -15.40 9.22 -26.70
N ILE A 385 -15.11 8.55 -25.58
CA ILE A 385 -15.28 7.10 -25.46
C ILE A 385 -16.76 6.69 -25.53
N SER A 386 -17.66 7.49 -24.96
CA SER A 386 -19.10 7.23 -25.05
C SER A 386 -19.60 7.31 -26.50
N ALA A 387 -19.01 8.21 -27.31
CA ALA A 387 -19.24 8.34 -28.74
C ALA A 387 -18.45 7.35 -29.63
N GLY A 388 -17.67 6.43 -29.03
CA GLY A 388 -16.86 5.45 -29.75
C GLY A 388 -15.65 6.05 -30.49
N LYS A 389 -15.19 7.23 -30.06
CA LYS A 389 -14.03 7.92 -30.63
C LYS A 389 -12.80 7.69 -29.78
N GLU A 390 -11.64 7.69 -30.43
CA GLU A 390 -10.35 7.69 -29.72
C GLU A 390 -10.19 9.01 -28.99
N TYR A 391 -9.71 8.92 -27.75
CA TYR A 391 -9.24 10.07 -27.00
C TYR A 391 -7.82 9.78 -26.57
N ARG A 392 -6.89 10.56 -27.05
CA ARG A 392 -5.56 10.58 -26.49
C ARG A 392 -5.34 11.99 -26.06
N ALA A 393 -5.14 12.19 -24.75
CA ALA A 393 -4.70 13.48 -24.27
C ALA A 393 -3.53 13.89 -25.16
N ALA A 394 -3.62 15.08 -25.74
CA ALA A 394 -2.44 15.68 -26.31
C ALA A 394 -1.48 15.76 -25.13
N ASN A 395 -0.43 14.91 -25.12
CA ASN A 395 0.81 15.39 -24.56
C ASN A 395 0.95 16.73 -25.25
N GLU A 396 0.88 17.84 -24.51
CA GLU A 396 1.38 19.08 -25.06
C GLU A 396 2.79 18.71 -25.49
N SER A 397 2.96 18.46 -26.78
CA SER A 397 4.23 18.18 -27.41
C SER A 397 4.88 19.55 -27.52
N HIS A 398 5.08 20.17 -26.35
CA HIS A 398 6.16 21.08 -26.10
C HIS A 398 7.34 20.50 -26.86
N GLY A 399 7.76 21.23 -27.90
CA GLY A 399 8.90 20.80 -28.69
C GLY A 399 10.07 20.50 -27.76
N TYR A 400 10.95 19.60 -28.16
CA TYR A 400 12.08 19.16 -27.31
C TYR A 400 12.81 20.34 -26.62
N VAL A 401 12.92 21.47 -27.30
CA VAL A 401 13.47 22.72 -26.77
C VAL A 401 12.80 23.20 -25.49
N VAL A 402 11.46 23.19 -25.43
CA VAL A 402 10.71 23.60 -24.23
C VAL A 402 11.02 22.68 -23.06
N TRP A 403 11.11 21.37 -23.31
CA TRP A 403 11.53 20.42 -22.29
C TRP A 403 12.97 20.60 -21.84
N LEU A 404 13.89 21.00 -22.72
CA LEU A 404 15.25 21.39 -22.31
C LEU A 404 15.24 22.65 -21.44
N LEU A 405 14.41 23.64 -21.74
CA LEU A 405 14.25 24.82 -20.90
C LEU A 405 13.67 24.47 -19.52
N LEU A 406 12.68 23.56 -19.47
CA LEU A 406 12.14 23.04 -18.21
C LEU A 406 13.19 22.23 -17.44
N ALA A 407 13.99 21.40 -18.12
CA ALA A 407 15.08 20.64 -17.52
C ALA A 407 16.15 21.57 -16.93
N PHE A 408 16.49 22.63 -17.64
CA PHE A 408 17.40 23.67 -17.19
C PHE A 408 16.86 24.39 -15.95
N GLY A 409 15.59 24.81 -15.99
CA GLY A 409 14.91 25.44 -14.86
C GLY A 409 14.79 24.49 -13.65
N GLY A 410 14.47 23.22 -13.88
CA GLY A 410 14.43 22.17 -12.86
C GLY A 410 15.80 21.93 -12.22
N GLY A 411 16.87 21.92 -13.03
CA GLY A 411 18.25 21.88 -12.55
C GLY A 411 18.58 23.08 -11.65
N ALA A 412 18.22 24.29 -12.07
CA ALA A 412 18.41 25.49 -11.26
C ALA A 412 17.65 25.43 -9.92
N LEU A 413 16.42 24.90 -9.95
CA LEU A 413 15.57 24.70 -8.78
C LEU A 413 16.19 23.73 -7.76
N LEU A 414 17.05 22.80 -8.17
CA LEU A 414 17.73 21.88 -7.24
C LEU A 414 18.56 22.60 -6.18
N ASN A 415 19.05 23.81 -6.48
CA ASN A 415 19.78 24.62 -5.51
C ASN A 415 18.89 25.20 -4.40
N LEU A 416 17.57 25.26 -4.59
CA LEU A 416 16.61 25.72 -3.60
C LEU A 416 16.07 24.56 -2.74
N MET A 417 16.41 23.31 -3.07
CA MET A 417 15.94 22.16 -2.31
C MET A 417 16.66 22.08 -0.94
N PRO A 418 15.92 21.79 0.16
CA PRO A 418 16.48 21.77 1.50
C PRO A 418 17.70 20.86 1.69
N CYS A 419 17.80 19.74 0.97
CA CYS A 419 18.94 18.81 1.08
C CYS A 419 20.25 19.32 0.47
N VAL A 420 20.20 20.27 -0.46
CA VAL A 420 21.41 20.82 -1.13
C VAL A 420 21.98 21.99 -0.34
N PHE A 421 21.16 22.61 0.51
CA PHE A 421 21.51 23.76 1.33
C PHE A 421 22.76 23.56 2.23
N PRO A 422 22.98 22.41 2.90
CA PRO A 422 24.20 22.16 3.67
C PRO A 422 25.49 22.29 2.84
N VAL A 423 25.47 21.83 1.58
CA VAL A 423 26.63 21.86 0.69
C VAL A 423 26.85 23.27 0.14
N ILE A 424 25.77 23.98 -0.19
CA ILE A 424 25.83 25.38 -0.65
C ILE A 424 26.42 26.28 0.45
N GLY A 425 26.00 26.12 1.71
CA GLY A 425 26.52 26.91 2.83
C GLY A 425 28.04 26.78 3.00
N LEU A 426 28.57 25.56 2.88
CA LEU A 426 30.02 25.30 2.90
C LEU A 426 30.75 26.00 1.75
N LYS A 427 30.16 26.01 0.54
CA LYS A 427 30.78 26.67 -0.62
C LYS A 427 30.68 28.19 -0.58
N VAL A 428 29.60 28.75 -0.03
CA VAL A 428 29.47 30.20 0.23
C VAL A 428 30.57 30.68 1.20
N LEU A 429 30.84 29.91 2.26
CA LEU A 429 31.96 30.15 3.18
C LEU A 429 33.32 29.99 2.48
N GLY A 430 33.44 29.04 1.54
CA GLY A 430 34.61 28.89 0.67
C GLY A 430 34.85 30.11 -0.20
N PHE A 431 33.81 30.70 -0.81
CA PHE A 431 33.91 31.94 -1.57
C PHE A 431 34.34 33.13 -0.72
N ALA A 432 33.89 33.21 0.53
CA ALA A 432 34.35 34.25 1.45
C ALA A 432 35.87 34.13 1.73
N ARG A 433 36.43 32.92 1.71
CA ARG A 433 37.89 32.68 1.80
C ARG A 433 38.61 32.93 0.47
N GLU A 434 37.95 32.65 -0.65
CA GLU A 434 38.46 32.89 -2.02
C GLU A 434 38.26 34.36 -2.49
N ALA A 435 37.61 35.22 -1.70
CA ALA A 435 37.31 36.61 -2.05
C ALA A 435 38.55 37.50 -2.26
N GLY A 436 39.75 37.03 -1.88
CA GLY A 436 41.04 37.66 -2.17
C GLY A 436 41.90 36.92 -3.21
N ALA A 437 41.38 35.85 -3.82
CA ALA A 437 42.09 35.05 -4.82
C ALA A 437 41.99 35.68 -6.23
N ASP A 438 42.95 35.34 -7.11
CA ASP A 438 42.96 35.81 -8.49
C ASP A 438 41.71 35.33 -9.25
N ARG A 439 41.16 36.19 -10.11
CA ARG A 439 39.90 35.97 -10.83
C ARG A 439 39.94 34.71 -11.68
N GLY A 440 41.11 34.37 -12.25
CA GLY A 440 41.32 33.14 -12.99
C GLY A 440 41.15 31.87 -12.14
N VAL A 441 41.53 31.92 -10.86
CA VAL A 441 41.38 30.78 -9.93
C VAL A 441 39.92 30.56 -9.58
N VAL A 442 39.18 31.64 -9.30
CA VAL A 442 37.74 31.58 -8.96
C VAL A 442 36.92 31.05 -10.15
N ILE A 443 37.21 31.48 -11.37
CA ILE A 443 36.54 30.99 -12.59
C ILE A 443 36.91 29.53 -12.86
N ARG A 444 38.18 29.15 -12.70
CA ARG A 444 38.62 27.75 -12.88
C ARG A 444 37.93 26.81 -11.89
N ASN A 445 37.85 27.21 -10.62
CA ASN A 445 37.11 26.46 -9.60
C ASN A 445 35.61 26.41 -9.93
N GLY A 446 35.06 27.52 -10.43
CA GLY A 446 33.76 27.63 -11.12
C GLY A 446 33.48 26.48 -12.07
N LEU A 447 34.30 26.41 -13.12
CA LEU A 447 34.20 25.45 -14.21
C LEU A 447 34.41 24.01 -13.77
N LEU A 448 35.35 23.76 -12.85
CA LEU A 448 35.63 22.40 -12.35
C LEU A 448 34.48 21.85 -11.51
N TYR A 449 33.83 22.69 -10.70
CA TYR A 449 32.59 22.32 -10.02
C TYR A 449 31.50 21.97 -11.03
N SER A 450 31.26 22.85 -12.02
CA SER A 450 30.27 22.61 -13.08
C SER A 450 30.55 21.31 -13.85
N LEU A 451 31.82 21.03 -14.14
CA LEU A 451 32.25 19.79 -14.78
C LEU A 451 31.93 18.57 -13.91
N GLY A 452 32.18 18.64 -12.60
CA GLY A 452 31.83 17.56 -11.65
C GLY A 452 30.33 17.26 -11.61
N VAL A 453 29.50 18.29 -11.60
CA VAL A 453 28.03 18.18 -11.65
C VAL A 453 27.58 17.55 -12.97
N VAL A 454 28.01 18.09 -14.11
CA VAL A 454 27.61 17.61 -15.44
C VAL A 454 28.07 16.16 -15.67
N LEU A 455 29.29 15.80 -15.29
CA LEU A 455 29.78 14.43 -15.42
C LEU A 455 29.04 13.46 -14.51
N SER A 456 28.58 13.90 -13.34
CA SER A 456 27.75 13.08 -12.43
C SER A 456 26.36 12.81 -13.01
N PHE A 457 25.69 13.82 -13.58
CA PHE A 457 24.41 13.61 -14.28
C PHE A 457 24.56 12.77 -15.55
N LEU A 458 25.65 12.93 -16.30
CA LEU A 458 25.97 12.08 -17.44
C LEU A 458 26.23 10.63 -17.05
N ALA A 459 26.97 10.40 -15.95
CA ALA A 459 27.20 9.06 -15.43
C ALA A 459 25.87 8.40 -15.02
N LEU A 460 24.99 9.14 -14.33
CA LEU A 460 23.66 8.67 -13.97
C LEU A 460 22.82 8.33 -15.21
N GLY A 461 22.78 9.22 -16.21
CA GLY A 461 22.08 8.97 -17.48
C GLY A 461 22.64 7.76 -18.24
N GLY A 462 23.96 7.58 -18.24
CA GLY A 462 24.63 6.42 -18.84
C GLY A 462 24.28 5.10 -18.16
N VAL A 463 24.24 5.07 -16.82
CA VAL A 463 23.79 3.89 -16.06
C VAL A 463 22.35 3.55 -16.40
N ILE A 464 21.46 4.54 -16.48
CA ILE A 464 20.05 4.31 -16.81
C ILE A 464 19.89 3.77 -18.25
N LEU A 465 20.63 4.33 -19.21
CA LEU A 465 20.62 3.85 -20.59
C LEU A 465 21.14 2.41 -20.71
N ALA A 466 22.19 2.06 -19.94
CA ALA A 466 22.70 0.69 -19.89
C ALA A 466 21.67 -0.29 -19.31
N LEU A 467 20.94 0.10 -18.26
CA LEU A 467 19.85 -0.69 -17.70
C LEU A 467 18.67 -0.86 -18.67
N LYS A 468 18.32 0.19 -19.44
CA LYS A 468 17.28 0.14 -20.48
C LYS A 468 17.67 -0.82 -21.61
N ALA A 469 18.93 -0.83 -22.03
CA ALA A 469 19.44 -1.76 -23.04
C ALA A 469 19.36 -3.24 -22.60
N GLY A 470 19.34 -3.50 -21.29
CA GLY A 470 19.17 -4.83 -20.70
C GLY A 470 17.72 -5.36 -20.67
N GLY A 471 16.76 -4.66 -21.29
CA GLY A 471 15.35 -5.09 -21.37
C GLY A 471 14.51 -4.79 -20.13
N ASN A 472 15.07 -4.11 -19.12
CA ASN A 472 14.32 -3.67 -17.96
C ASN A 472 13.62 -2.33 -18.26
N SER A 473 12.28 -2.29 -18.16
CA SER A 473 11.51 -1.05 -18.13
C SER A 473 11.71 -0.36 -16.77
N VAL A 474 12.82 0.38 -16.63
CA VAL A 474 13.15 1.11 -15.41
C VAL A 474 12.36 2.42 -15.38
N GLY A 475 11.21 2.42 -14.72
CA GLY A 475 10.48 3.64 -14.39
C GLY A 475 11.20 4.43 -13.29
N TRP A 476 11.41 5.73 -13.46
CA TRP A 476 11.97 6.57 -12.40
C TRP A 476 11.00 6.59 -11.21
N GLY A 477 11.49 6.21 -10.01
CA GLY A 477 10.66 6.02 -8.82
C GLY A 477 10.42 4.56 -8.42
N PHE A 478 10.87 3.56 -9.19
CA PHE A 478 10.83 2.14 -8.78
C PHE A 478 11.48 1.89 -7.40
N GLN A 479 12.47 2.73 -7.05
CA GLN A 479 13.16 2.68 -5.77
C GLN A 479 12.19 2.94 -4.61
N MET A 480 11.14 3.75 -4.83
CA MET A 480 10.10 4.04 -3.82
C MET A 480 9.14 2.88 -3.59
N GLN A 481 9.17 1.82 -4.40
CA GLN A 481 8.44 0.57 -4.13
C GLN A 481 9.22 -0.37 -3.21
N SER A 482 10.49 -0.07 -2.91
CA SER A 482 11.31 -0.84 -1.97
C SER A 482 11.18 -0.24 -0.58
N PRO A 483 10.65 -1.00 0.41
CA PRO A 483 10.54 -0.53 1.79
C PRO A 483 11.89 -0.07 2.34
N GLY A 484 12.98 -0.79 2.01
CA GLY A 484 14.32 -0.50 2.52
C GLY A 484 14.89 0.82 1.99
N PHE A 485 14.62 1.12 0.72
CA PHE A 485 15.02 2.39 0.14
C PHE A 485 14.22 3.57 0.71
N VAL A 486 12.91 3.40 0.91
CA VAL A 486 12.05 4.41 1.53
C VAL A 486 12.48 4.69 2.97
N LEU A 487 12.74 3.64 3.77
CA LEU A 487 13.28 3.77 5.13
C LEU A 487 14.63 4.49 5.12
N GLY A 488 15.57 4.06 4.26
CA GLY A 488 16.89 4.68 4.16
C GLY A 488 16.82 6.16 3.81
N THR A 489 15.92 6.52 2.89
CA THR A 489 15.65 7.92 2.54
C THR A 489 15.04 8.68 3.71
N CYS A 490 14.09 8.07 4.44
CA CYS A 490 13.51 8.68 5.63
C CYS A 490 14.56 8.97 6.72
N VAL A 491 15.45 8.01 7.00
CA VAL A 491 16.57 8.20 7.93
C VAL A 491 17.46 9.34 7.46
N LEU A 492 17.81 9.38 6.16
CA LEU A 492 18.61 10.45 5.60
C LEU A 492 17.96 11.83 5.79
N MET A 493 16.65 11.95 5.53
CA MET A 493 15.92 13.21 5.68
C MET A 493 15.92 13.69 7.13
N VAL A 494 15.71 12.79 8.10
CA VAL A 494 15.79 13.13 9.53
C VAL A 494 17.21 13.55 9.91
N THR A 495 18.23 12.80 9.49
CA THR A 495 19.64 13.11 9.79
C THR A 495 20.07 14.46 9.21
N LEU A 496 19.70 14.76 7.95
CA LEU A 496 19.95 16.06 7.33
C LEU A 496 19.16 17.19 7.99
N GLY A 497 17.88 16.95 8.33
CA GLY A 497 17.04 17.90 9.05
C GLY A 497 17.61 18.27 10.42
N LEU A 498 18.09 17.29 11.18
CA LEU A 498 18.78 17.52 12.46
C LEU A 498 20.08 18.29 12.28
N SER A 499 20.81 18.07 11.18
CA SER A 499 22.00 18.86 10.88
C SER A 499 21.67 20.32 10.56
N LEU A 500 20.61 20.56 9.79
CA LEU A 500 20.12 21.91 9.49
C LEU A 500 19.55 22.62 10.73
N ALA A 501 18.90 21.87 11.64
CA ALA A 501 18.43 22.37 12.92
C ALA A 501 19.57 22.73 13.90
N GLY A 502 20.83 22.41 13.58
CA GLY A 502 21.99 22.71 14.42
C GLY A 502 22.21 21.71 15.56
N VAL A 503 21.54 20.55 15.54
CA VAL A 503 21.75 19.48 16.53
C VAL A 503 23.17 18.93 16.44
N PHE A 504 23.70 18.84 15.22
CA PHE A 504 25.09 18.53 14.95
C PHE A 504 25.51 19.11 13.59
N GLU A 505 26.79 19.41 13.42
CA GLU A 505 27.32 19.90 12.15
C GLU A 505 28.03 18.78 11.39
N ILE A 506 27.57 18.50 10.16
CA ILE A 506 28.24 17.60 9.21
C ILE A 506 29.63 18.14 8.78
N GLY A 507 29.96 19.38 9.16
CA GLY A 507 31.15 20.15 8.77
C GLY A 507 32.48 19.82 9.49
N THR A 508 32.46 19.36 10.75
CA THR A 508 33.70 19.38 11.57
C THR A 508 34.46 18.06 11.62
N GLY A 509 33.82 16.94 11.25
CA GLY A 509 34.38 15.60 11.35
C GLY A 509 34.56 14.90 10.01
N LEU A 510 33.47 14.65 9.28
CA LEU A 510 33.49 13.94 8.00
C LEU A 510 33.80 14.88 6.83
N ALA A 511 33.26 16.09 6.83
CA ALA A 511 33.76 17.17 6.01
C ALA A 511 35.11 17.70 6.51
N GLY A 512 35.52 17.43 7.76
CA GLY A 512 36.88 17.71 8.26
C GLY A 512 37.93 16.66 7.87
N THR A 513 37.51 15.44 7.49
CA THR A 513 38.38 14.41 6.89
C THR A 513 38.25 14.35 5.37
N ALA A 514 37.15 14.83 4.78
CA ALA A 514 37.05 15.13 3.35
C ALA A 514 37.66 16.50 3.00
N ALA A 515 37.63 17.48 3.92
CA ALA A 515 38.49 18.67 3.91
C ALA A 515 39.85 18.43 4.58
N GLY A 516 40.02 17.33 5.31
CA GLY A 516 41.34 16.81 5.71
C GLY A 516 42.01 16.04 4.57
N ALA A 517 41.19 15.54 3.64
CA ALA A 517 41.53 15.14 2.30
C ALA A 517 41.27 16.29 1.29
N GLU A 518 41.26 17.56 1.74
CA GLU A 518 41.66 18.66 0.87
C GLU A 518 43.20 18.60 0.79
N PRO A 519 43.79 18.16 -0.33
CA PRO A 519 45.07 18.70 -0.70
C PRO A 519 44.86 20.20 -0.93
N GLN A 520 45.20 21.00 0.08
CA GLN A 520 45.49 22.45 -0.01
C GLN A 520 44.81 23.17 -1.20
N GLY A 521 43.57 23.67 -1.04
CA GLY A 521 43.00 24.70 -1.93
C GLY A 521 43.07 24.42 -3.44
N GLY A 522 43.02 23.15 -3.86
CA GLY A 522 43.27 22.73 -5.24
C GLY A 522 42.03 22.67 -6.13
N ALA A 523 42.26 22.80 -7.44
CA ALA A 523 41.33 22.57 -8.55
C ALA A 523 40.51 21.26 -8.40
N SER A 524 41.10 20.20 -7.86
CA SER A 524 40.45 18.91 -7.62
C SER A 524 39.33 18.99 -6.57
N GLY A 525 39.47 19.81 -5.53
CA GLY A 525 38.45 19.97 -4.49
C GLY A 525 37.14 20.56 -5.02
N ALA A 526 37.23 21.49 -5.97
CA ALA A 526 36.06 22.07 -6.62
C ALA A 526 35.27 21.03 -7.44
N PHE A 527 35.98 20.15 -8.15
CA PHE A 527 35.38 19.05 -8.91
C PHE A 527 34.60 18.06 -8.01
N PHE A 528 35.24 17.54 -6.96
CA PHE A 528 34.59 16.58 -6.05
C PHE A 528 33.47 17.22 -5.23
N SER A 529 33.54 18.52 -4.96
CA SER A 529 32.43 19.26 -4.36
C SER A 529 31.18 19.24 -5.26
N GLY A 530 31.34 19.33 -6.59
CA GLY A 530 30.25 19.18 -7.55
C GLY A 530 29.65 17.77 -7.58
N VAL A 531 30.50 16.74 -7.51
CA VAL A 531 30.07 15.33 -7.42
C VAL A 531 29.28 15.09 -6.13
N LEU A 532 29.78 15.56 -4.99
CA LEU A 532 29.12 15.43 -3.69
C LEU A 532 27.77 16.17 -3.67
N ALA A 533 27.71 17.38 -4.22
CA ALA A 533 26.47 18.14 -4.32
C ALA A 533 25.40 17.37 -5.10
N THR A 534 25.78 16.75 -6.22
CA THR A 534 24.87 15.94 -7.04
C THR A 534 24.41 14.69 -6.28
N ALA A 535 25.32 13.98 -5.62
CA ALA A 535 24.99 12.77 -4.85
C ALA A 535 24.01 13.03 -3.70
N VAL A 536 24.16 14.15 -2.99
CA VAL A 536 23.27 14.55 -1.88
C VAL A 536 21.92 15.07 -2.38
N ALA A 537 21.85 15.62 -3.60
CA ALA A 537 20.61 16.12 -4.20
C ALA A 537 19.68 14.99 -4.71
N THR A 538 20.22 13.82 -5.05
CA THR A 538 19.45 12.72 -5.67
C THR A 538 18.26 12.23 -4.82
N PRO A 539 18.38 12.02 -3.49
CA PRO A 539 17.29 11.43 -2.70
C PRO A 539 16.04 12.31 -2.56
N CYS A 540 16.20 13.64 -2.51
CA CYS A 540 15.07 14.57 -2.41
C CYS A 540 14.45 14.93 -3.75
N THR A 541 15.15 14.68 -4.86
CA THR A 541 14.68 14.99 -6.21
C THR A 541 13.92 13.82 -6.84
N ALA A 542 14.11 12.60 -6.31
CA ALA A 542 13.51 11.38 -6.84
C ALA A 542 11.98 11.46 -7.05
N PRO A 543 11.15 11.98 -6.11
CA PRO A 543 9.70 12.05 -6.31
C PRO A 543 9.28 13.13 -7.33
N GLY A 544 10.00 14.25 -7.38
CA GLY A 544 9.65 15.38 -8.25
C GLY A 544 10.10 15.21 -9.70
N LEU A 545 11.15 14.42 -9.93
CA LEU A 545 11.73 14.20 -11.26
C LEU A 545 11.05 13.07 -12.07
N GLY A 546 10.04 12.39 -11.53
CA GLY A 546 9.32 11.28 -12.18
C GLY A 546 8.84 11.57 -13.60
N ALA A 547 8.06 12.63 -13.78
CA ALA A 547 7.52 13.02 -15.09
C ALA A 547 8.63 13.49 -16.06
N ALA A 548 9.60 14.26 -15.56
CA ALA A 548 10.72 14.76 -16.37
C ALA A 548 11.62 13.62 -16.89
N LEU A 549 11.89 12.61 -16.05
CA LEU A 549 12.61 11.42 -16.49
C LEU A 549 11.74 10.48 -17.32
N GLY A 550 10.44 10.36 -17.06
CA GLY A 550 9.52 9.64 -17.94
C GLY A 550 9.61 10.14 -19.37
N PHE A 551 9.59 11.47 -19.55
CA PHE A 551 9.84 12.12 -20.84
C PHE A 551 11.25 11.86 -21.40
N ALA A 552 12.29 11.96 -20.56
CA ALA A 552 13.67 11.77 -21.00
C ALA A 552 13.99 10.32 -21.40
N LEU A 553 13.24 9.35 -20.86
CA LEU A 553 13.44 7.91 -21.03
C LEU A 553 12.47 7.26 -22.01
N ASP A 554 11.68 8.06 -22.73
CA ASP A 554 10.72 7.58 -23.73
C ASP A 554 11.38 6.66 -24.78
N LYS A 555 10.63 5.70 -25.29
CA LYS A 555 11.06 4.60 -26.15
C LYS A 555 11.52 5.11 -27.52
N ASP A 556 10.88 6.17 -28.00
CA ASP A 556 11.14 6.78 -29.31
C ASP A 556 12.35 7.73 -29.32
N ARG A 557 12.99 7.91 -28.16
CA ARG A 557 14.08 8.87 -27.97
C ARG A 557 15.44 8.27 -28.31
N ALA A 558 16.23 8.96 -29.14
CA ALA A 558 17.63 8.61 -29.35
C ALA A 558 18.44 8.78 -28.06
N SER A 559 19.40 7.88 -27.80
CA SER A 559 20.27 7.94 -26.61
C SER A 559 20.97 9.28 -26.42
N GLY A 560 21.29 9.97 -27.53
CA GLY A 560 21.89 11.31 -27.51
C GLY A 560 20.97 12.39 -26.92
N GLU A 561 19.66 12.30 -27.14
CA GLU A 561 18.69 13.26 -26.60
C GLU A 561 18.49 13.06 -25.08
N THR A 562 18.49 11.82 -24.62
CA THR A 562 18.47 11.52 -23.17
C THR A 562 19.72 12.08 -22.50
N LEU A 563 20.92 11.85 -23.06
CA LEU A 563 22.17 12.38 -22.50
C LEU A 563 22.20 13.92 -22.51
N LEU A 564 21.75 14.55 -23.59
CA LEU A 564 21.63 16.01 -23.67
C LEU A 564 20.70 16.56 -22.58
N PHE A 565 19.59 15.87 -22.30
CA PHE A 565 18.67 16.24 -21.22
C PHE A 565 19.37 16.25 -19.85
N PHE A 566 20.15 15.21 -19.53
CA PHE A 566 20.95 15.14 -18.29
C PHE A 566 22.03 16.21 -18.21
N VAL A 567 22.69 16.54 -19.32
CA VAL A 567 23.65 17.64 -19.39
C VAL A 567 22.96 18.97 -19.06
N VAL A 568 21.79 19.21 -19.62
CA VAL A 568 21.05 20.47 -19.42
C VAL A 568 20.56 20.61 -17.97
N ILE A 569 20.12 19.52 -17.32
CA ILE A 569 19.84 19.51 -15.87
C ILE A 569 21.10 19.87 -15.07
N GLY A 570 22.23 19.23 -15.38
CA GLY A 570 23.50 19.49 -14.71
C GLY A 570 23.99 20.93 -14.87
N LEU A 571 23.84 21.50 -16.07
CA LEU A 571 24.13 22.91 -16.34
C LEU A 571 23.20 23.84 -15.56
N GLY A 572 21.91 23.50 -15.47
CA GLY A 572 20.94 24.22 -14.65
C GLY A 572 21.35 24.23 -13.16
N MET A 573 21.75 23.08 -12.62
CA MET A 573 22.24 23.00 -11.23
C MET A 573 23.52 23.79 -11.03
N ALA A 574 24.43 23.78 -12.00
CA ALA A 574 25.72 24.45 -11.90
C ALA A 574 25.67 25.98 -12.15
N ILE A 575 24.59 26.50 -12.75
CA ILE A 575 24.55 27.90 -13.20
C ILE A 575 24.72 28.93 -12.08
N PRO A 576 24.10 28.80 -10.88
CA PRO A 576 24.23 29.84 -9.86
C PRO A 576 25.68 30.00 -9.42
N TYR A 577 26.40 28.89 -9.28
CA TYR A 577 27.82 28.87 -8.92
C TYR A 577 28.68 29.45 -10.04
N LEU A 578 28.46 29.01 -11.28
CA LEU A 578 29.22 29.50 -12.44
C LEU A 578 29.03 31.02 -12.66
N LEU A 579 27.81 31.53 -12.46
CA LEU A 579 27.51 32.96 -12.53
C LEU A 579 28.24 33.75 -11.44
N LEU A 580 28.23 33.27 -10.19
CA LEU A 580 28.96 33.92 -9.09
C LEU A 580 30.47 33.91 -9.31
N SER A 581 31.01 32.85 -9.92
CA SER A 581 32.43 32.77 -10.28
C SER A 581 32.83 33.72 -11.42
N ILE A 582 32.00 33.87 -12.45
CA ILE A 582 32.29 34.74 -13.62
C ILE A 582 32.07 36.22 -13.27
N PHE A 583 31.00 36.50 -12.51
CA PHE A 583 30.57 37.84 -12.12
C PHE A 583 30.71 38.04 -10.60
N PRO A 584 31.94 38.24 -10.09
CA PRO A 584 32.17 38.42 -8.66
C PRO A 584 31.48 39.67 -8.09
N LYS A 585 31.02 40.62 -8.92
CA LYS A 585 30.19 41.75 -8.44
C LYS A 585 28.82 41.31 -7.94
N LEU A 586 28.30 40.17 -8.39
CA LEU A 586 27.00 39.62 -7.98
C LEU A 586 27.04 39.11 -6.53
N THR A 587 28.22 38.79 -5.99
CA THR A 587 28.38 38.41 -4.58
C THR A 587 28.09 39.58 -3.63
N ASN A 588 28.25 40.83 -4.08
CA ASN A 588 27.90 42.03 -3.30
C ASN A 588 26.37 42.19 -3.13
N LEU A 589 25.58 41.48 -3.93
CA LEU A 589 24.12 41.46 -3.86
C LEU A 589 23.61 40.44 -2.83
N LEU A 590 24.47 39.51 -2.39
CA LEU A 590 24.13 38.51 -1.39
C LEU A 590 24.22 39.11 0.03
N PRO A 591 23.24 38.83 0.91
CA PRO A 591 23.32 39.25 2.31
C PRO A 591 24.53 38.61 2.99
N ARG A 592 25.20 39.36 3.86
CA ARG A 592 26.34 38.84 4.62
C ARG A 592 25.90 37.64 5.48
N PRO A 593 26.69 36.55 5.54
CA PRO A 593 26.38 35.41 6.40
C PRO A 593 26.29 35.87 7.87
N GLY A 594 25.18 35.54 8.53
CA GLY A 594 24.83 36.02 9.87
C GLY A 594 23.58 35.31 10.38
N GLU A 595 22.85 35.92 11.32
CA GLU A 595 21.68 35.30 11.97
C GLU A 595 20.58 34.88 10.98
N TRP A 596 20.30 35.70 9.96
CA TRP A 596 19.35 35.37 8.88
C TRP A 596 19.66 34.02 8.22
N MET A 597 20.94 33.72 7.97
CA MET A 597 21.34 32.49 7.29
C MET A 597 21.11 31.27 8.19
N GLU A 598 21.36 31.39 9.50
CA GLU A 598 21.04 30.34 10.46
C GLU A 598 19.53 30.16 10.64
N THR A 599 18.74 31.26 10.66
CA THR A 599 17.28 31.17 10.69
C THR A 599 16.73 30.48 9.45
N LEU A 600 17.22 30.82 8.26
CA LEU A 600 16.82 30.17 7.00
C LEU A 600 17.20 28.69 7.00
N LYS A 601 18.43 28.36 7.43
CA LYS A 601 18.92 26.98 7.56
C LYS A 601 18.03 26.15 8.49
N GLN A 602 17.69 26.66 9.67
CA GLN A 602 16.80 26.00 10.62
C GLN A 602 15.37 25.90 10.08
N ALA A 603 14.87 26.92 9.40
CA ALA A 603 13.55 26.89 8.76
C ALA A 603 13.45 25.78 7.70
N MET A 604 14.53 25.52 6.96
CA MET A 604 14.61 24.44 5.97
C MET A 604 14.68 23.03 6.57
N ALA A 605 14.88 22.89 7.89
CA ALA A 605 14.76 21.60 8.56
C ALA A 605 13.30 21.10 8.64
N PHE A 606 12.32 22.00 8.79
CA PHE A 606 10.91 21.61 8.93
C PHE A 606 10.34 20.91 7.69
N PRO A 607 10.57 21.39 6.45
CA PRO A 607 10.20 20.65 5.24
C PRO A 607 10.83 19.25 5.16
N LEU A 608 12.08 19.07 5.62
CA LEU A 608 12.71 17.75 5.64
C LEU A 608 12.03 16.80 6.63
N PHE A 609 11.66 17.28 7.81
CA PHE A 609 10.90 16.49 8.78
C PHE A 609 9.49 16.17 8.26
N ALA A 610 8.81 17.14 7.64
CA ALA A 610 7.50 16.90 7.01
C ALA A 610 7.59 15.85 5.90
N TYR A 611 8.64 15.91 5.09
CA TYR A 611 8.88 14.92 4.04
C TYR A 611 9.25 13.53 4.62
N ALA A 612 10.01 13.47 5.72
CA ALA A 612 10.26 12.20 6.43
C ALA A 612 8.95 11.58 6.97
N LEU A 613 8.04 12.38 7.52
CA LEU A 613 6.72 11.92 7.96
C LEU A 613 5.88 11.40 6.78
N TYR A 614 5.93 12.08 5.63
CA TYR A 614 5.31 11.58 4.40
C TYR A 614 5.90 10.23 3.97
N LEU A 615 7.23 10.07 4.03
CA LEU A 615 7.89 8.80 3.71
C LEU A 615 7.52 7.68 4.68
N LEU A 616 7.32 7.96 5.97
CA LEU A 616 6.79 6.99 6.94
C LEU A 616 5.36 6.55 6.59
N TRP A 617 4.51 7.49 6.18
CA TRP A 617 3.16 7.18 5.70
C TRP A 617 3.20 6.29 4.45
N VAL A 618 4.08 6.61 3.50
CA VAL A 618 4.33 5.78 2.31
C VAL A 618 4.87 4.40 2.69
N LEU A 619 5.80 4.30 3.65
CA LEU A 619 6.34 3.02 4.10
C LEU A 619 5.26 2.14 4.75
N ASN A 620 4.36 2.74 5.53
CA ASN A 620 3.20 2.05 6.12
C ASN A 620 2.29 1.42 5.06
N SER A 621 2.18 2.03 3.89
CA SER A 621 1.39 1.48 2.79
C SER A 621 2.03 0.26 2.11
N GLN A 622 3.35 0.11 2.26
CA GLN A 622 4.12 -0.95 1.61
C GLN A 622 4.25 -2.19 2.48
N VAL A 623 4.20 -2.04 3.81
CA VAL A 623 4.38 -3.12 4.78
C VAL A 623 3.05 -3.49 5.43
N GLU A 624 2.72 -4.78 5.46
CA GLU A 624 1.43 -5.29 5.99
C GLU A 624 1.41 -5.36 7.53
N ASP A 625 2.58 -5.41 8.16
CA ASP A 625 2.73 -5.48 9.61
C ASP A 625 2.52 -4.09 10.26
N ARG A 626 1.46 -3.98 11.08
CA ARG A 626 1.10 -2.75 11.80
C ARG A 626 2.12 -2.36 12.89
N GLY A 627 2.97 -3.28 13.35
CA GLY A 627 4.02 -3.00 14.33
C GLY A 627 5.15 -2.14 13.75
N TRP A 628 5.32 -2.15 12.44
CA TRP A 628 6.52 -1.57 11.84
C TRP A 628 6.54 -0.03 11.90
N VAL A 629 5.42 0.68 11.74
CA VAL A 629 5.43 2.15 11.88
C VAL A 629 5.87 2.60 13.26
N ARG A 630 5.45 1.87 14.30
CA ARG A 630 5.88 2.12 15.69
C ARG A 630 7.39 1.94 15.80
N ASP A 631 7.91 0.81 15.35
CA ASP A 631 9.32 0.47 15.48
C ASP A 631 10.21 1.38 14.62
N ALA A 632 9.73 1.81 13.44
CA ALA A 632 10.38 2.80 12.59
C ALA A 632 10.47 4.15 13.29
N SER A 633 9.37 4.59 13.90
CA SER A 633 9.30 5.87 14.62
C SER A 633 10.22 5.87 15.86
N LEU A 634 10.23 4.77 16.63
CA LEU A 634 11.14 4.59 17.75
C LEU A 634 12.60 4.55 17.28
N GLY A 635 12.88 3.83 16.19
CA GLY A 635 14.19 3.81 15.56
C GLY A 635 14.68 5.19 15.16
N LEU A 636 13.83 6.00 14.51
CA LEU A 636 14.15 7.38 14.14
C LEU A 636 14.43 8.26 15.37
N ALA A 637 13.70 8.08 16.47
CA ALA A 637 13.97 8.80 17.72
C ALA A 637 15.34 8.41 18.33
N VAL A 638 15.72 7.14 18.25
CA VAL A 638 17.04 6.66 18.69
C VAL A 638 18.16 7.20 17.77
N LEU A 639 17.94 7.22 16.45
CA LEU A 639 18.87 7.83 15.50
C LEU A 639 19.03 9.33 15.74
N ALA A 640 17.95 10.03 16.04
CA ALA A 640 17.99 11.44 16.43
C ALA A 640 18.79 11.65 17.72
N THR A 641 18.63 10.75 18.70
CA THR A 641 19.41 10.74 19.94
C THR A 641 20.89 10.50 19.66
N ALA A 642 21.24 9.58 18.76
CA ALA A 642 22.62 9.35 18.33
C ALA A 642 23.23 10.61 17.70
N CYS A 643 22.49 11.30 16.83
CA CYS A 643 22.90 12.57 16.23
C CYS A 643 23.13 13.66 17.28
N TRP A 644 22.24 13.76 18.27
CA TRP A 644 22.40 14.69 19.39
C TRP A 644 23.61 14.37 20.27
N ILE A 645 23.88 13.08 20.54
CA ILE A 645 25.08 12.66 21.28
C ILE A 645 26.34 13.07 20.53
N TRP A 646 26.36 12.86 19.20
CA TRP A 646 27.46 13.27 18.35
C TRP A 646 27.72 14.77 18.43
N GLY A 647 26.68 15.60 18.28
CA GLY A 647 26.81 17.06 18.36
C GLY A 647 27.25 17.56 19.74
N ARG A 648 26.66 17.01 20.81
CA ARG A 648 26.88 17.49 22.19
C ARG A 648 28.24 17.09 22.76
N TRP A 649 28.68 15.86 22.53
CA TRP A 649 29.95 15.33 23.07
C TRP A 649 31.09 15.29 22.05
N GLY A 650 30.81 15.39 20.75
CA GLY A 650 31.84 15.50 19.71
C GLY A 650 32.43 16.89 19.54
N ALA A 651 31.86 17.90 20.23
CA ALA A 651 32.21 19.30 20.07
C ALA A 651 33.68 19.61 20.44
N PRO A 652 34.34 20.57 19.76
CA PRO A 652 35.79 20.82 19.93
C PRO A 652 36.21 21.28 21.33
N HIS A 653 35.29 21.83 22.13
CA HIS A 653 35.56 22.33 23.49
C HIS A 653 35.61 21.22 24.56
N ARG A 654 35.41 19.95 24.17
CA ARG A 654 35.44 18.77 25.07
C ARG A 654 36.80 18.10 25.04
N THR A 655 37.13 17.35 26.10
CA THR A 655 38.40 16.59 26.14
C THR A 655 38.42 15.49 25.07
N ASP A 656 39.61 15.12 24.58
CA ASP A 656 39.73 14.11 23.52
C ASP A 656 39.13 12.76 23.91
N ARG A 657 39.22 12.40 25.20
CA ARG A 657 38.60 11.17 25.74
C ARG A 657 37.08 11.23 25.70
N GLU A 658 36.47 12.36 26.07
CA GLU A 658 35.03 12.57 25.99
C GLU A 658 34.55 12.59 24.53
N ARG A 659 35.32 13.21 23.63
CA ARG A 659 35.02 13.25 22.19
C ARG A 659 35.07 11.87 21.57
N LEU A 660 36.10 11.08 21.88
CA LEU A 660 36.23 9.72 21.37
C LEU A 660 35.07 8.84 21.83
N ILE A 661 34.75 8.86 23.14
CA ILE A 661 33.65 8.06 23.71
C ILE A 661 32.29 8.53 23.17
N GLY A 662 32.08 9.85 23.06
CA GLY A 662 30.84 10.41 22.51
C GLY A 662 30.62 10.03 21.05
N LYS A 663 31.67 10.11 20.23
CA LYS A 663 31.60 9.73 18.81
C LYS A 663 31.40 8.22 18.63
N THR A 664 32.13 7.38 19.37
CA THR A 664 32.00 5.92 19.24
C THR A 664 30.64 5.43 19.71
N SER A 665 30.13 5.97 20.83
CA SER A 665 28.77 5.63 21.31
C SER A 665 27.68 6.10 20.34
N ALA A 666 27.78 7.31 19.78
CA ALA A 666 26.85 7.79 18.77
C ALA A 666 26.86 6.94 17.50
N VAL A 667 28.04 6.60 16.96
CA VAL A 667 28.16 5.75 15.76
C VAL A 667 27.61 4.36 16.01
N LEU A 668 27.95 3.76 17.16
CA LEU A 668 27.48 2.42 17.52
C LEU A 668 25.96 2.39 17.68
N LEU A 669 25.37 3.40 18.35
CA LEU A 669 23.92 3.54 18.46
C LEU A 669 23.27 3.71 17.08
N TYR A 670 23.83 4.59 16.23
CA TYR A 670 23.31 4.86 14.90
C TYR A 670 23.32 3.62 14.00
N VAL A 671 24.47 2.91 13.94
CA VAL A 671 24.65 1.72 13.09
C VAL A 671 23.83 0.54 13.60
N LEU A 672 23.78 0.29 14.91
CA LEU A 672 22.98 -0.81 15.46
C LEU A 672 21.48 -0.57 15.25
N THR A 673 21.00 0.66 15.43
CA THR A 673 19.60 0.99 15.15
C THR A 673 19.30 0.81 13.67
N LEU A 674 20.16 1.30 12.76
CA LEU A 674 19.97 1.06 11.33
C LEU A 674 19.94 -0.42 10.96
N ALA A 675 20.88 -1.21 11.49
CA ALA A 675 20.93 -2.64 11.26
C ALA A 675 19.67 -3.34 11.78
N HIS A 676 19.16 -2.92 12.94
CA HIS A 676 17.91 -3.42 13.50
C HIS A 676 16.71 -3.10 12.59
N LEU A 677 16.54 -1.83 12.21
CA LEU A 677 15.43 -1.43 11.34
C LEU A 677 15.46 -2.13 9.97
N TYR A 678 16.65 -2.37 9.43
CA TYR A 678 16.80 -3.09 8.16
C TYR A 678 16.58 -4.61 8.29
N TRP A 679 16.96 -5.20 9.42
CA TRP A 679 16.79 -6.63 9.67
C TRP A 679 15.31 -7.03 9.83
N TYR A 680 14.51 -6.16 10.43
CA TYR A 680 13.08 -6.39 10.66
C TYR A 680 12.20 -5.86 9.53
N LEU A 681 12.81 -5.34 8.47
CA LEU A 681 12.08 -4.94 7.29
C LEU A 681 11.67 -6.18 6.48
N PRO A 682 10.38 -6.35 6.14
CA PRO A 682 9.92 -7.50 5.36
C PRO A 682 10.36 -7.47 3.89
#